data_AF-A0A936G6Y1-F1
#
_entry.id   AF-A0A936G6Y1-F1
#
_cell.length_a   1.000
_cell.length_b   1.000
_cell.length_c   1.000
_cell.angle_alpha   90.00
_cell.angle_beta   90.00
_cell.angle_gamma   90.00
#
_symmetry.space_group_name_H-M   'P 1'
#
loop_
_entity.id
_entity.type
_entity.pdbx_description
1 polymer ?
#
loop_
_entity_poly.entity_id
_entity_poly.type
_entity_poly.pdbx_seq_one_letter_code
_entity_poly.pdbx_strand_id
1 'polypeptide(L)'
;MLAAILFIGAGVEFYHVASGTGNAVGAFSITWLLLFFVFSIFCLALFAGIVLQRHGSLSSAFAKLISWRNGIKFLRWVIAVLVIAFPVWFLQYTKWGIVFHGFYIRALIWITVVFIFAFLASSDDTLAGWKELLAALALTAASFSIAISLQNVTDYPFSLGWSEGNRLWDYSTLFGKAIYNVREDDTIYVLLDQSRLLIGGLPFLIPGLTIEMERLWLGLTTIIPYFLVGLAAFRIVKENNRSWPFIILWIFLFLKQGPIHSPLVLSAALTILIWGRSLWISIPLVVYAGFFAQASRYTWMFAPGIWIGMLELAGASLLNGKLVASQWARAIALGIAGLFGGYLLPKMLPLLLQIVNPAPTTPVNIESVGEQIAGTGNTAESIASEVSRQPLLWYRLLPNSTYGNGILIGLLIAVLPLLVILFWLAITKKWALNLWQKLALTGSLLAFLAVGLVASTKIGGGGDLHNMDMFLIGLAFTGLIAWYNGGREAILNPSQLPVWMKVVIVAALVIPALGPWRQMRSFQYGEQATALAVLADAPDEKSLDLLPSDEKINRALEKIQDASTVAVEEGGEVLFLDQRQLLTFGYIKGIPLVPQYEKKVLMNEALSGNAEYFQTFYNDLAAHRFSLIVSEKLFTPIKDSSFEFGEENNAWVTWVTKPLLCYYQEASTQKEVGVQLLIPRETPVDCDLP
;
A
#
# COMPACT_ATOMS: atom_id res chain seq x y z
N MET A 1 -22.85 19.15 -20.74
CA MET A 1 -21.93 18.27 -21.48
C MET A 1 -21.42 17.13 -20.59
N LEU A 2 -20.61 17.39 -19.55
CA LEU A 2 -20.08 16.33 -18.67
C LEU A 2 -21.14 15.40 -18.06
N ALA A 3 -22.25 15.95 -17.56
CA ALA A 3 -23.36 15.13 -17.05
C ALA A 3 -23.99 14.23 -18.13
N ALA A 4 -24.12 14.72 -19.37
CA ALA A 4 -24.63 13.91 -20.48
C ALA A 4 -23.68 12.76 -20.83
N ILE A 5 -22.37 13.03 -20.87
CA ILE A 5 -21.35 11.99 -21.10
C ILE A 5 -21.43 10.91 -20.01
N LEU A 6 -21.54 11.31 -18.74
CA LEU A 6 -21.68 10.38 -17.62
C LEU A 6 -22.93 9.49 -17.75
N PHE A 7 -24.10 10.08 -18.03
CA PHE A 7 -25.36 9.33 -18.11
C PHE A 7 -25.43 8.43 -19.34
N ILE A 8 -24.94 8.89 -20.49
CA ILE A 8 -24.87 8.08 -21.71
C ILE A 8 -23.89 6.92 -21.51
N GLY A 9 -22.68 7.20 -20.98
CA GLY A 9 -21.69 6.17 -20.69
C GLY A 9 -22.21 5.13 -19.70
N ALA A 10 -22.89 5.55 -18.63
CA ALA A 10 -23.48 4.63 -17.67
C ALA A 10 -24.62 3.81 -18.28
N GLY A 11 -25.42 4.38 -19.19
CA GLY A 11 -26.42 3.67 -19.97
C GLY A 11 -25.82 2.59 -20.87
N VAL A 12 -24.73 2.91 -21.58
CA VAL A 12 -24.01 1.94 -22.43
C VAL A 12 -23.44 0.80 -21.58
N GLU A 13 -22.77 1.10 -20.47
CA GLU A 13 -22.25 0.07 -19.56
C GLU A 13 -23.37 -0.82 -19.00
N PHE A 14 -24.54 -0.26 -18.66
CA PHE A 14 -25.67 -1.06 -18.16
C PHE A 14 -26.25 -1.95 -19.26
N TYR A 15 -26.31 -1.44 -20.49
CA TYR A 15 -26.72 -2.23 -21.65
C TYR A 15 -25.83 -3.47 -21.82
N HIS A 16 -24.51 -3.34 -21.69
CA HIS A 16 -23.58 -4.48 -21.77
C HIS A 16 -23.86 -5.51 -20.67
N VAL A 17 -24.09 -5.08 -19.43
CA VAL A 17 -24.47 -5.97 -18.32
C VAL A 17 -25.80 -6.69 -18.58
N ALA A 18 -26.78 -6.00 -19.18
CA ALA A 18 -28.10 -6.55 -19.45
C ALA A 18 -28.15 -7.46 -20.69
N SER A 19 -27.25 -7.24 -21.65
CA SER A 19 -27.13 -8.00 -22.88
C SER A 19 -26.57 -9.40 -22.62
N GLY A 20 -27.06 -10.41 -23.33
CA GLY A 20 -26.65 -11.82 -23.15
C GLY A 20 -27.33 -12.53 -21.98
N THR A 21 -28.21 -11.84 -21.24
CA THR A 21 -28.89 -12.40 -20.06
C THR A 21 -30.12 -13.26 -20.38
N GLY A 22 -30.61 -13.23 -21.63
CA GLY A 22 -31.75 -14.02 -22.08
C GLY A 22 -32.15 -13.70 -23.53
N ASN A 23 -33.27 -14.24 -24.00
CA ASN A 23 -33.76 -14.08 -25.38
C ASN A 23 -35.21 -13.55 -25.44
N ALA A 24 -35.67 -12.83 -24.42
CA ALA A 24 -37.06 -12.37 -24.34
C ALA A 24 -37.33 -11.19 -25.27
N VAL A 25 -36.41 -10.21 -25.31
CA VAL A 25 -36.41 -9.09 -26.26
C VAL A 25 -34.97 -8.80 -26.65
N GLY A 26 -34.60 -9.07 -27.90
CA GLY A 26 -33.18 -9.06 -28.30
C GLY A 26 -32.38 -10.07 -27.46
N ALA A 27 -31.24 -9.62 -26.92
CA ALA A 27 -30.37 -10.42 -26.05
C ALA A 27 -30.68 -10.25 -24.53
N PHE A 28 -31.88 -9.77 -24.18
CA PHE A 28 -32.22 -9.43 -22.80
C PHE A 28 -33.19 -10.45 -22.20
N SER A 29 -33.04 -10.74 -20.90
CA SER A 29 -34.14 -11.31 -20.11
C SER A 29 -35.17 -10.22 -19.77
N ILE A 30 -36.42 -10.62 -19.43
CA ILE A 30 -37.48 -9.68 -19.04
C ILE A 30 -37.05 -8.83 -17.85
N THR A 31 -36.41 -9.43 -16.86
CA THR A 31 -35.93 -8.74 -15.65
C THR A 31 -34.91 -7.67 -16.00
N TRP A 32 -33.91 -7.99 -16.82
CA TRP A 32 -32.85 -7.06 -17.19
C TRP A 32 -33.33 -5.95 -18.12
N LEU A 33 -34.32 -6.24 -18.97
CA LEU A 33 -35.00 -5.22 -19.78
C LEU A 33 -35.72 -4.18 -18.92
N LEU A 34 -36.48 -4.62 -17.92
CA LEU A 34 -37.18 -3.70 -17.01
C LEU A 34 -36.19 -2.86 -16.19
N LEU A 35 -35.12 -3.48 -15.68
CA LEU A 35 -34.08 -2.77 -14.94
C LEU A 35 -33.38 -1.71 -15.80
N PHE A 36 -33.00 -2.07 -17.03
CA PHE A 36 -32.37 -1.14 -17.97
C PHE A 36 -33.30 0.03 -18.33
N PHE A 37 -34.58 -0.24 -18.54
CA PHE A 37 -35.58 0.79 -18.83
C PHE A 37 -35.75 1.77 -17.67
N VAL A 38 -35.90 1.26 -16.44
CA VAL A 38 -35.99 2.08 -15.22
C VAL A 38 -34.73 2.91 -15.02
N PHE A 39 -33.55 2.30 -15.22
CA PHE A 39 -32.27 2.99 -15.12
C PHE A 39 -32.12 4.12 -16.16
N SER A 40 -32.58 3.88 -17.39
CA SER A 40 -32.57 4.88 -18.46
C SER A 40 -33.49 6.07 -18.14
N ILE A 41 -34.70 5.80 -17.63
CA ILE A 41 -35.61 6.86 -17.15
C ILE A 41 -34.97 7.64 -16.01
N PHE A 42 -34.34 6.96 -15.06
CA PHE A 42 -33.63 7.61 -13.94
C PHE A 42 -32.54 8.55 -14.44
N CYS A 43 -31.70 8.11 -15.39
CA CYS A 43 -30.66 8.95 -16.00
C CYS A 43 -31.25 10.18 -16.73
N LEU A 44 -32.33 9.99 -17.49
CA LEU A 44 -33.04 11.08 -18.18
C LEU A 44 -33.64 12.08 -17.18
N ALA A 45 -34.23 11.59 -16.08
CA ALA A 45 -34.80 12.44 -15.04
C ALA A 45 -33.72 13.27 -14.33
N LEU A 46 -32.55 12.68 -14.02
CA LEU A 46 -31.41 13.41 -13.46
C LEU A 46 -30.91 14.50 -14.42
N PHE A 47 -30.78 14.16 -15.71
CA PHE A 47 -30.36 15.12 -16.73
C PHE A 47 -31.35 16.29 -16.87
N ALA A 48 -32.65 15.99 -16.98
CA ALA A 48 -33.70 16.99 -17.03
C ALA A 48 -33.69 17.87 -15.77
N GLY A 49 -33.49 17.28 -14.58
CA GLY A 49 -33.36 18.01 -13.33
C GLY A 49 -32.21 19.02 -13.33
N ILE A 50 -31.04 18.64 -13.85
CA ILE A 50 -29.89 19.55 -13.97
C ILE A 50 -30.20 20.72 -14.92
N VAL A 51 -30.86 20.45 -16.06
CA VAL A 51 -31.26 21.48 -17.03
C VAL A 51 -32.28 22.44 -16.42
N LEU A 52 -33.35 21.91 -15.83
CA LEU A 52 -34.41 22.71 -15.20
C LEU A 52 -33.89 23.55 -14.03
N GLN A 53 -32.93 23.03 -13.25
CA GLN A 53 -32.31 23.79 -12.17
C GLN A 53 -31.53 25.00 -12.70
N ARG A 54 -30.86 24.88 -13.86
CA ARG A 54 -30.14 26.00 -14.47
C ARG A 54 -31.07 27.16 -14.84
N HIS A 55 -32.34 26.85 -15.13
CA HIS A 55 -33.39 27.83 -15.41
C HIS A 55 -34.14 28.31 -14.15
N GLY A 56 -33.74 27.88 -12.95
CA GLY A 56 -34.36 28.27 -11.68
C GLY A 56 -35.73 27.63 -11.40
N SER A 57 -36.22 26.78 -12.32
CA SER A 57 -37.56 26.17 -12.27
C SER A 57 -37.76 25.18 -11.11
N LEU A 58 -36.68 24.72 -10.48
CA LEU A 58 -36.73 23.76 -9.36
C LEU A 58 -36.53 24.40 -7.99
N SER A 59 -36.44 25.73 -7.90
CA SER A 59 -36.23 26.46 -6.63
C SER A 59 -37.26 26.11 -5.55
N SER A 60 -38.55 26.05 -5.90
CA SER A 60 -39.62 25.66 -4.96
C SER A 60 -39.50 24.19 -4.51
N ALA A 61 -39.13 23.29 -5.41
CA ALA A 61 -38.91 21.88 -5.07
C ALA A 61 -37.72 21.71 -4.13
N PHE A 62 -36.63 22.45 -4.35
CA PHE A 62 -35.46 22.43 -3.48
C PHE A 62 -35.74 23.02 -2.10
N ALA A 63 -36.55 24.09 -2.01
CA ALA A 63 -37.00 24.62 -0.72
C ALA A 63 -37.78 23.56 0.08
N LYS A 64 -38.67 22.80 -0.58
CA LYS A 64 -39.39 21.68 0.06
C LYS A 64 -38.44 20.57 0.52
N LEU A 65 -37.46 20.18 -0.29
CA LEU A 65 -36.46 19.17 0.07
C LEU A 65 -35.59 19.62 1.25
N ILE A 66 -35.17 20.88 1.28
CA ILE A 66 -34.41 21.48 2.39
C ILE A 66 -35.25 21.46 3.68
N SER A 67 -36.52 21.87 3.59
CA SER A 67 -37.45 21.82 4.73
C SER A 67 -37.64 20.39 5.24
N TRP A 68 -37.81 19.42 4.32
CA TRP A 68 -37.94 18.01 4.66
C TRP A 68 -36.69 17.50 5.37
N ARG A 69 -35.50 17.72 4.79
CA ARG A 69 -34.21 17.35 5.39
C ARG A 69 -34.06 17.92 6.81
N ASN A 70 -34.35 19.21 6.97
CA ASN A 70 -34.22 19.90 8.26
C ASN A 70 -35.20 19.32 9.31
N GLY A 71 -36.32 18.73 8.88
CA GLY A 71 -37.29 18.06 9.76
C GLY A 71 -36.84 16.71 10.33
N ILE A 72 -35.89 16.01 9.69
CA ILE A 72 -35.55 14.60 9.99
C ILE A 72 -34.49 14.45 11.10
N LYS A 73 -34.04 15.58 11.69
CA LYS A 73 -33.17 15.66 12.89
C LYS A 73 -32.05 14.59 12.92
N PHE A 74 -32.13 13.62 13.84
CA PHE A 74 -31.09 12.59 14.02
C PHE A 74 -31.10 11.53 12.90
N LEU A 75 -32.28 11.17 12.39
CA LEU A 75 -32.42 10.11 11.38
C LEU A 75 -31.67 10.46 10.08
N ARG A 76 -31.48 11.76 9.77
CA ARG A 76 -30.69 12.18 8.60
C ARG A 76 -29.24 11.72 8.69
N TRP A 77 -28.68 11.64 9.90
CA TRP A 77 -27.30 11.18 10.12
C TRP A 77 -27.18 9.66 10.02
N VAL A 78 -28.20 8.91 10.48
CA VAL A 78 -28.26 7.46 10.27
C VAL A 78 -28.30 7.15 8.77
N ILE A 79 -29.15 7.85 8.02
CA ILE A 79 -29.22 7.72 6.56
C ILE A 79 -27.88 8.12 5.92
N ALA A 80 -27.25 9.20 6.38
CA ALA A 80 -25.96 9.65 5.85
C ALA A 80 -24.86 8.58 6.04
N VAL A 81 -24.81 7.91 7.19
CA VAL A 81 -23.87 6.80 7.43
C VAL A 81 -24.16 5.62 6.48
N LEU A 82 -25.42 5.24 6.32
CA LEU A 82 -25.82 4.16 5.40
C LEU A 82 -25.44 4.51 3.95
N VAL A 83 -25.60 5.77 3.55
CA VAL A 83 -25.23 6.26 2.21
C VAL A 83 -23.73 6.15 1.95
N ILE A 84 -22.87 6.45 2.95
CA ILE A 84 -21.41 6.25 2.82
C ILE A 84 -21.04 4.76 2.79
N ALA A 85 -21.70 3.93 3.60
CA ALA A 85 -21.41 2.49 3.67
C ALA A 85 -21.87 1.75 2.41
N PHE A 86 -22.95 2.22 1.76
CA PHE A 86 -23.56 1.60 0.58
C PHE A 86 -22.57 1.25 -0.55
N PRO A 87 -21.74 2.17 -1.10
CA PRO A 87 -20.85 1.82 -2.20
C PRO A 87 -19.80 0.77 -1.82
N VAL A 88 -19.30 0.79 -0.57
CA VAL A 88 -18.36 -0.22 -0.08
C VAL A 88 -19.04 -1.59 0.03
N TRP A 89 -20.20 -1.66 0.68
CA TRP A 89 -20.98 -2.90 0.77
C TRP A 89 -21.33 -3.44 -0.62
N PHE A 90 -21.91 -2.60 -1.48
CA PHE A 90 -22.38 -2.97 -2.80
C PHE A 90 -21.24 -3.41 -3.73
N LEU A 91 -20.14 -2.64 -3.79
CA LEU A 91 -19.05 -2.92 -4.73
C LEU A 91 -18.05 -3.95 -4.20
N GLN A 92 -17.75 -4.02 -2.91
CA GLN A 92 -16.72 -4.94 -2.41
C GLN A 92 -17.28 -6.26 -1.87
N TYR A 93 -18.43 -6.22 -1.19
CA TYR A 93 -18.96 -7.38 -0.45
C TYR A 93 -20.13 -8.07 -1.14
N THR A 94 -20.49 -7.66 -2.35
CA THR A 94 -21.48 -8.37 -3.17
C THR A 94 -20.93 -8.67 -4.56
N LYS A 95 -21.55 -9.61 -5.25
CA LYS A 95 -21.22 -9.93 -6.65
C LYS A 95 -21.35 -8.74 -7.61
N TRP A 96 -22.08 -7.70 -7.23
CA TRP A 96 -22.33 -6.53 -8.07
C TRP A 96 -21.08 -5.68 -8.32
N GLY A 97 -20.04 -5.79 -7.49
CA GLY A 97 -18.74 -5.21 -7.80
C GLY A 97 -18.09 -5.79 -9.05
N ILE A 98 -18.27 -7.09 -9.28
CA ILE A 98 -17.74 -7.80 -10.45
C ILE A 98 -18.54 -7.39 -11.71
N VAL A 99 -19.86 -7.33 -11.56
CA VAL A 99 -20.79 -6.98 -12.64
C VAL A 99 -20.64 -5.52 -13.06
N PHE A 100 -20.80 -4.57 -12.13
CA PHE A 100 -20.72 -3.14 -12.40
C PHE A 100 -19.28 -2.64 -12.25
N HIS A 101 -18.37 -3.17 -13.07
CA HIS A 101 -16.95 -2.77 -13.08
C HIS A 101 -16.69 -1.52 -13.96
N GLY A 102 -17.65 -1.12 -14.79
CA GLY A 102 -17.58 0.05 -15.67
C GLY A 102 -17.33 1.37 -14.94
N PHE A 103 -16.60 2.27 -15.61
CA PHE A 103 -16.21 3.56 -15.04
C PHE A 103 -17.42 4.48 -14.82
N TYR A 104 -18.33 4.57 -15.79
CA TYR A 104 -19.41 5.54 -15.77
C TYR A 104 -20.50 5.19 -14.75
N ILE A 105 -20.90 3.92 -14.64
CA ILE A 105 -21.85 3.45 -13.62
C ILE A 105 -21.29 3.68 -12.23
N ARG A 106 -20.04 3.25 -11.98
CA ARG A 106 -19.41 3.44 -10.67
C ARG A 106 -19.29 4.93 -10.32
N ALA A 107 -19.08 5.80 -11.33
CA ALA A 107 -18.89 7.23 -11.11
C ALA A 107 -20.24 7.87 -10.80
N LEU A 108 -21.30 7.43 -11.48
CA LEU A 108 -22.67 7.82 -11.19
C LEU A 108 -23.07 7.42 -9.76
N ILE A 109 -22.75 6.19 -9.33
CA ILE A 109 -22.99 5.73 -7.95
C ILE A 109 -22.27 6.64 -6.96
N TRP A 110 -20.97 6.87 -7.17
CA TRP A 110 -20.17 7.66 -6.23
C TRP A 110 -20.60 9.13 -6.16
N ILE A 111 -20.84 9.79 -7.30
CA ILE A 111 -21.33 11.17 -7.35
C ILE A 111 -22.69 11.28 -6.65
N THR A 112 -23.59 10.31 -6.85
CA THR A 112 -24.89 10.26 -6.18
C THR A 112 -24.74 10.13 -4.67
N VAL A 113 -23.88 9.22 -4.20
CA VAL A 113 -23.56 9.05 -2.77
C VAL A 113 -23.00 10.34 -2.16
N VAL A 114 -22.04 10.97 -2.84
CA VAL A 114 -21.44 12.24 -2.41
C VAL A 114 -22.49 13.33 -2.29
N PHE A 115 -23.38 13.45 -3.28
CA PHE A 115 -24.44 14.45 -3.28
C PHE A 115 -25.48 14.20 -2.18
N ILE A 116 -25.96 12.96 -2.03
CA ILE A 116 -26.94 12.60 -1.00
C ILE A 116 -26.35 12.85 0.40
N PHE A 117 -25.10 12.45 0.65
CA PHE A 117 -24.45 12.71 1.92
C PHE A 117 -24.31 14.22 2.18
N ALA A 118 -23.77 14.97 1.21
CA ALA A 118 -23.60 16.42 1.35
C ALA A 118 -24.94 17.13 1.57
N PHE A 119 -26.00 16.68 0.90
CA PHE A 119 -27.36 17.15 1.13
C PHE A 119 -27.79 16.90 2.58
N LEU A 120 -27.72 15.65 3.08
CA LEU A 120 -28.15 15.29 4.43
C LEU A 120 -27.36 15.97 5.55
N ALA A 121 -26.05 16.16 5.34
CA ALA A 121 -25.14 16.78 6.32
C ALA A 121 -25.28 18.32 6.38
N SER A 122 -25.84 18.94 5.34
CA SER A 122 -26.01 20.39 5.28
C SER A 122 -27.06 20.88 6.28
N SER A 123 -26.76 22.02 6.94
CA SER A 123 -27.58 22.56 8.04
C SER A 123 -28.22 23.92 7.71
N ASP A 124 -27.82 24.56 6.61
CA ASP A 124 -28.27 25.89 6.17
C ASP A 124 -29.34 25.79 5.05
N ASP A 125 -29.87 26.93 4.57
CA ASP A 125 -30.78 27.03 3.41
C ASP A 125 -30.13 26.64 2.06
N THR A 126 -28.98 25.97 2.11
CA THR A 126 -28.29 25.44 0.93
C THR A 126 -28.65 23.98 0.72
N LEU A 127 -28.75 23.57 -0.55
CA LEU A 127 -29.01 22.19 -0.92
C LEU A 127 -27.83 21.28 -0.51
N ALA A 128 -26.61 21.70 -0.84
CA ALA A 128 -25.37 21.04 -0.43
C ALA A 128 -24.27 22.10 -0.21
N GLY A 129 -23.76 22.20 1.01
CA GLY A 129 -22.70 23.14 1.36
C GLY A 129 -21.32 22.70 0.86
N TRP A 130 -20.41 23.67 0.69
CA TRP A 130 -19.04 23.41 0.22
C TRP A 130 -18.25 22.50 1.16
N LYS A 131 -18.36 22.74 2.48
CA LYS A 131 -17.63 21.97 3.50
C LYS A 131 -18.15 20.54 3.58
N GLU A 132 -19.46 20.38 3.45
CA GLU A 132 -20.17 19.12 3.47
C GLU A 132 -19.85 18.28 2.22
N LEU A 133 -19.71 18.93 1.06
CA LEU A 133 -19.23 18.28 -0.16
C LEU A 133 -17.79 17.77 -0.01
N LEU A 134 -16.89 18.60 0.52
CA LEU A 134 -15.50 18.19 0.80
C LEU A 134 -15.44 17.06 1.84
N ALA A 135 -16.29 17.11 2.86
CA ALA A 135 -16.40 16.04 3.85
C ALA A 135 -16.93 14.74 3.22
N ALA A 136 -17.96 14.82 2.37
CA ALA A 136 -18.50 13.68 1.63
C ALA A 136 -17.41 13.01 0.77
N LEU A 137 -16.65 13.81 0.02
CA LEU A 137 -15.54 13.33 -0.80
C LEU A 137 -14.45 12.68 0.06
N ALA A 138 -14.01 13.33 1.13
CA ALA A 138 -12.98 12.80 2.01
C ALA A 138 -13.41 11.49 2.69
N LEU A 139 -14.65 11.41 3.18
CA LEU A 139 -15.20 10.23 3.85
C LEU A 139 -15.38 9.06 2.88
N THR A 140 -15.97 9.29 1.70
CA THR A 140 -16.15 8.24 0.70
C THR A 140 -14.81 7.76 0.14
N ALA A 141 -13.90 8.67 -0.19
CA ALA A 141 -12.54 8.34 -0.59
C ALA A 141 -11.83 7.49 0.47
N ALA A 142 -11.90 7.89 1.74
CA ALA A 142 -11.25 7.15 2.82
C ALA A 142 -11.91 5.78 3.02
N SER A 143 -13.23 5.69 2.90
CA SER A 143 -13.95 4.43 2.97
C SER A 143 -13.51 3.45 1.88
N PHE A 144 -13.25 3.92 0.65
CA PHE A 144 -12.77 3.08 -0.44
C PHE A 144 -11.34 2.60 -0.18
N SER A 145 -10.45 3.49 0.25
CA SER A 145 -9.07 3.13 0.60
C SER A 145 -9.00 2.14 1.78
N ILE A 146 -9.86 2.29 2.79
CA ILE A 146 -9.99 1.34 3.90
C ILE A 146 -10.51 -0.01 3.40
N ALA A 147 -11.58 0.01 2.60
CA ALA A 147 -12.19 -1.20 2.08
C ALA A 147 -11.18 -2.03 1.28
N ILE A 148 -10.45 -1.41 0.35
CA ILE A 148 -9.42 -2.09 -0.45
C ILE A 148 -8.28 -2.65 0.40
N SER A 149 -7.85 -1.91 1.43
CA SER A 149 -6.87 -2.41 2.39
C SER A 149 -7.33 -3.68 3.12
N LEU A 150 -8.62 -3.97 3.15
CA LEU A 150 -9.23 -5.15 3.77
C LEU A 150 -9.80 -6.15 2.74
N GLN A 151 -9.60 -5.93 1.44
CA GLN A 151 -10.18 -6.77 0.38
C GLN A 151 -9.66 -8.21 0.40
N ASN A 152 -8.42 -8.39 0.84
CA ASN A 152 -7.74 -9.68 0.90
C ASN A 152 -7.88 -10.37 2.26
N VAL A 153 -8.72 -9.87 3.16
CA VAL A 153 -9.03 -10.54 4.43
C VAL A 153 -9.94 -11.73 4.13
N THR A 154 -9.31 -12.91 4.00
CA THR A 154 -9.95 -14.17 3.66
C THR A 154 -9.22 -15.31 4.38
N ASP A 155 -9.94 -16.41 4.59
CA ASP A 155 -9.45 -17.68 5.11
C ASP A 155 -8.82 -18.59 4.04
N TYR A 156 -8.69 -18.09 2.80
CA TYR A 156 -8.10 -18.82 1.67
C TYR A 156 -6.66 -19.28 2.00
N PRO A 157 -6.34 -20.59 1.98
CA PRO A 157 -5.08 -21.09 2.53
C PRO A 157 -3.84 -20.76 1.68
N PHE A 158 -4.01 -20.65 0.37
CA PHE A 158 -2.90 -20.40 -0.55
C PHE A 158 -2.58 -18.92 -0.65
N SER A 159 -1.41 -18.62 -1.24
CA SER A 159 -0.98 -17.24 -1.38
C SER A 159 -1.87 -16.43 -2.34
N LEU A 160 -2.14 -15.17 -1.98
CA LEU A 160 -2.92 -14.23 -2.80
C LEU A 160 -2.06 -13.38 -3.75
N GLY A 161 -0.74 -13.53 -3.73
CA GLY A 161 0.17 -12.78 -4.59
C GLY A 161 1.57 -13.35 -4.53
N TRP A 162 2.46 -12.87 -5.40
CA TRP A 162 3.73 -13.53 -5.70
C TRP A 162 4.59 -13.91 -4.47
N SER A 163 4.57 -13.18 -3.36
CA SER A 163 5.34 -13.57 -2.16
C SER A 163 4.54 -13.45 -0.86
N GLU A 164 3.22 -13.38 -0.92
CA GLU A 164 2.42 -13.09 0.28
C GLU A 164 2.49 -14.26 1.28
N GLY A 165 2.46 -15.50 0.79
CA GLY A 165 2.55 -16.70 1.61
C GLY A 165 3.86 -16.79 2.39
N ASN A 166 5.00 -16.57 1.71
CA ASN A 166 6.28 -16.52 2.38
C ASN A 166 6.43 -15.32 3.33
N ARG A 167 5.76 -14.18 3.09
CA ARG A 167 5.76 -13.06 4.07
C ARG A 167 5.00 -13.41 5.34
N LEU A 168 3.86 -14.10 5.23
CA LEU A 168 3.14 -14.60 6.40
C LEU A 168 4.01 -15.56 7.21
N TRP A 169 4.76 -16.42 6.53
CA TRP A 169 5.78 -17.26 7.18
C TRP A 169 6.88 -16.43 7.85
N ASP A 170 7.45 -15.41 7.20
CA ASP A 170 8.47 -14.54 7.85
C ASP A 170 7.96 -13.97 9.18
N TYR A 171 6.75 -13.42 9.20
CA TYR A 171 6.16 -12.78 10.37
C TYR A 171 6.02 -13.75 11.55
N SER A 172 5.81 -15.03 11.27
CA SER A 172 5.76 -16.06 12.29
C SER A 172 7.11 -16.34 12.96
N THR A 173 8.24 -16.02 12.32
CA THR A 173 9.56 -16.47 12.82
C THR A 173 10.00 -15.76 14.11
N LEU A 174 9.46 -14.57 14.39
CA LEU A 174 9.81 -13.80 15.58
C LEU A 174 9.09 -14.29 16.85
N PHE A 175 7.76 -14.48 16.79
CA PHE A 175 6.96 -14.86 17.96
C PHE A 175 6.35 -16.27 17.86
N GLY A 176 6.30 -16.85 16.66
CA GLY A 176 5.73 -18.17 16.36
C GLY A 176 6.78 -19.23 16.01
N LYS A 177 8.07 -19.03 16.33
CA LYS A 177 9.16 -19.99 16.02
C LYS A 177 8.88 -21.42 16.49
N ALA A 178 8.17 -21.57 17.63
CA ALA A 178 7.80 -22.86 18.20
C ALA A 178 6.95 -23.73 17.27
N ILE A 179 6.27 -23.14 16.26
CA ILE A 179 5.48 -23.87 15.26
C ILE A 179 6.34 -24.86 14.46
N TYR A 180 7.63 -24.56 14.27
CA TYR A 180 8.51 -25.30 13.37
C TYR A 180 9.34 -26.39 14.04
N ASN A 181 9.20 -26.61 15.35
CA ASN A 181 10.02 -27.55 16.13
C ASN A 181 11.55 -27.33 15.96
N VAL A 182 11.95 -26.10 15.63
CA VAL A 182 13.36 -25.69 15.50
C VAL A 182 13.92 -25.44 16.91
N ARG A 183 15.16 -25.87 17.19
CA ARG A 183 15.79 -25.66 18.50
C ARG A 183 15.84 -24.17 18.84
N GLU A 184 15.76 -23.83 20.12
CA GLU A 184 15.77 -22.42 20.55
C GLU A 184 17.02 -21.67 20.05
N ASP A 185 18.16 -22.35 19.98
CA ASP A 185 19.46 -21.79 19.54
C ASP A 185 19.61 -21.65 18.02
N ASP A 186 18.82 -22.38 17.22
CA ASP A 186 18.96 -22.37 15.75
C ASP A 186 18.33 -21.11 15.17
N THR A 187 19.08 -20.33 14.40
CA THR A 187 18.54 -19.12 13.77
C THR A 187 17.85 -19.44 12.45
N ILE A 188 16.60 -19.00 12.29
CA ILE A 188 15.90 -19.05 11.00
C ILE A 188 16.20 -17.75 10.28
N TYR A 189 16.94 -17.82 9.18
CA TYR A 189 17.17 -16.66 8.33
C TYR A 189 15.90 -16.32 7.54
N VAL A 190 15.52 -15.04 7.55
CA VAL A 190 14.40 -14.49 6.78
C VAL A 190 14.84 -13.20 6.09
N LEU A 191 14.41 -13.00 4.85
CA LEU A 191 14.69 -11.78 4.09
C LEU A 191 13.68 -10.67 4.44
N LEU A 192 13.68 -10.27 5.71
CA LEU A 192 12.81 -9.20 6.20
C LEU A 192 13.46 -8.45 7.38
N ASP A 193 13.36 -7.12 7.34
CA ASP A 193 13.93 -6.26 8.38
C ASP A 193 13.24 -6.46 9.75
N GLN A 194 14.00 -6.33 10.84
CA GLN A 194 13.52 -6.58 12.20
C GLN A 194 12.28 -5.76 12.58
N SER A 195 12.22 -4.49 12.19
CA SER A 195 11.06 -3.64 12.48
C SER A 195 9.80 -4.08 11.72
N ARG A 196 9.94 -4.66 10.52
CA ARG A 196 8.83 -5.21 9.75
C ARG A 196 8.38 -6.54 10.34
N LEU A 197 9.32 -7.40 10.74
CA LEU A 197 9.04 -8.63 11.49
C LEU A 197 8.30 -8.33 12.79
N LEU A 198 8.73 -7.30 13.54
CA LEU A 198 8.07 -6.89 14.77
C LEU A 198 6.63 -6.48 14.50
N ILE A 199 6.38 -5.58 13.54
CA ILE A 199 5.02 -5.10 13.26
C ILE A 199 4.13 -6.23 12.75
N GLY A 200 4.58 -6.98 11.74
CA GLY A 200 3.76 -8.03 11.14
C GLY A 200 3.57 -9.23 12.07
N GLY A 201 4.59 -9.60 12.85
CA GLY A 201 4.55 -10.77 13.72
C GLY A 201 3.70 -10.64 14.98
N LEU A 202 3.24 -9.44 15.37
CA LEU A 202 2.50 -9.23 16.63
C LEU A 202 1.34 -10.21 16.87
N PRO A 203 0.51 -10.59 15.87
CA PRO A 203 -0.59 -11.51 16.09
C PRO A 203 -0.16 -12.93 16.46
N PHE A 204 1.08 -13.34 16.16
CA PHE A 204 1.60 -14.66 16.55
C PHE A 204 1.80 -14.81 18.08
N LEU A 205 1.64 -13.73 18.85
CA LEU A 205 1.50 -13.79 20.30
C LEU A 205 0.14 -14.37 20.75
N ILE A 206 -0.84 -14.46 19.86
CA ILE A 206 -2.18 -14.98 20.13
C ILE A 206 -2.21 -16.48 19.80
N PRO A 207 -2.51 -17.36 20.79
CA PRO A 207 -2.67 -18.79 20.52
C PRO A 207 -3.81 -19.06 19.53
N GLY A 208 -3.58 -19.94 18.55
CA GLY A 208 -4.61 -20.32 17.56
C GLY A 208 -4.88 -19.26 16.47
N LEU A 209 -3.91 -18.37 16.21
CA LEU A 209 -3.98 -17.40 15.12
C LEU A 209 -4.31 -18.08 13.77
N THR A 210 -5.33 -17.57 13.08
CA THR A 210 -5.70 -18.03 11.72
C THR A 210 -5.07 -17.13 10.64
N ILE A 211 -4.99 -17.63 9.40
CA ILE A 211 -4.51 -16.83 8.26
C ILE A 211 -5.38 -15.58 8.01
N GLU A 212 -6.69 -15.69 8.23
CA GLU A 212 -7.62 -14.56 8.10
C GLU A 212 -7.31 -13.46 9.13
N MET A 213 -7.06 -13.84 10.39
CA MET A 213 -6.69 -12.89 11.45
C MET A 213 -5.37 -12.19 11.14
N GLU A 214 -4.37 -12.91 10.64
CA GLU A 214 -3.10 -12.32 10.22
C GLU A 214 -3.30 -11.37 9.03
N ARG A 215 -4.09 -11.75 8.02
CA ARG A 215 -4.42 -10.87 6.89
C ARG A 215 -5.20 -9.63 7.32
N LEU A 216 -6.11 -9.75 8.28
CA LEU A 216 -6.80 -8.61 8.89
C LEU A 216 -5.79 -7.68 9.55
N TRP A 217 -4.86 -8.22 10.34
CA TRP A 217 -3.80 -7.44 10.96
C TRP A 217 -2.96 -6.70 9.91
N LEU A 218 -2.46 -7.40 8.88
CA LEU A 218 -1.70 -6.78 7.81
C LEU A 218 -2.49 -5.69 7.10
N GLY A 219 -3.78 -5.91 6.81
CA GLY A 219 -4.68 -4.88 6.30
C GLY A 219 -4.73 -3.64 7.20
N LEU A 220 -4.89 -3.84 8.52
CA LEU A 220 -4.88 -2.78 9.52
C LEU A 220 -3.52 -2.05 9.61
N THR A 221 -2.39 -2.72 9.41
CA THR A 221 -1.07 -2.05 9.37
C THR A 221 -0.96 -1.08 8.20
N THR A 222 -1.77 -1.24 7.15
CA THR A 222 -1.85 -0.30 6.02
C THR A 222 -2.88 0.82 6.22
N ILE A 223 -3.57 0.84 7.36
CA ILE A 223 -4.62 1.81 7.73
C ILE A 223 -4.18 2.61 8.96
N ILE A 224 -3.96 1.94 10.09
CA ILE A 224 -3.78 2.55 11.41
C ILE A 224 -2.60 3.52 11.44
N PRO A 225 -1.38 3.17 10.98
CA PRO A 225 -0.24 4.09 11.01
C PRO A 225 -0.51 5.42 10.31
N TYR A 226 -1.21 5.38 9.16
CA TYR A 226 -1.54 6.57 8.39
C TYR A 226 -2.53 7.48 9.14
N PHE A 227 -3.52 6.88 9.81
CA PHE A 227 -4.41 7.62 10.72
C PHE A 227 -3.66 8.23 11.91
N LEU A 228 -2.64 7.53 12.45
CA LEU A 228 -1.81 8.05 13.53
C LEU A 228 -1.01 9.29 13.12
N VAL A 229 -0.54 9.39 11.88
CA VAL A 229 0.08 10.62 11.34
C VAL A 229 -0.94 11.77 11.37
N GLY A 230 -2.17 11.52 10.91
CA GLY A 230 -3.26 12.49 10.97
C GLY A 230 -3.59 12.92 12.40
N LEU A 231 -3.71 11.97 13.33
CA LEU A 231 -3.98 12.25 14.75
C LEU A 231 -2.86 13.04 15.42
N ALA A 232 -1.60 12.74 15.09
CA ALA A 232 -0.45 13.52 15.54
C ALA A 232 -0.53 14.96 15.00
N ALA A 233 -0.90 15.14 13.73
CA ALA A 233 -1.09 16.46 13.12
C ALA A 233 -2.24 17.26 13.76
N PHE A 234 -3.33 16.61 14.16
CA PHE A 234 -4.46 17.26 14.82
C PHE A 234 -4.06 18.03 16.09
N ARG A 235 -3.15 17.47 16.90
CA ARG A 235 -2.65 18.11 18.13
C ARG A 235 -2.17 19.55 17.88
N ILE A 236 -1.57 19.78 16.72
CA ILE A 236 -0.96 21.06 16.36
C ILE A 236 -2.04 22.09 15.95
N VAL A 237 -3.17 21.65 15.40
CA VAL A 237 -4.21 22.52 14.80
C VAL A 237 -5.36 22.83 15.79
N LYS A 238 -5.08 22.76 17.11
CA LYS A 238 -6.09 22.67 18.19
C LYS A 238 -7.04 23.87 18.34
N GLU A 239 -6.84 24.99 17.63
CA GLU A 239 -7.57 26.23 17.89
C GLU A 239 -9.02 26.33 17.36
N ASN A 240 -9.59 25.36 16.61
CA ASN A 240 -11.05 25.36 16.39
C ASN A 240 -11.62 23.99 15.96
N ASN A 241 -12.45 23.38 16.81
CA ASN A 241 -12.64 21.93 17.00
C ASN A 241 -13.60 21.20 16.01
N ARG A 242 -13.72 21.60 14.74
CA ARG A 242 -14.60 20.90 13.78
C ARG A 242 -13.98 20.46 12.45
N SER A 243 -12.79 20.95 12.08
CA SER A 243 -12.13 20.56 10.82
C SER A 243 -11.04 19.50 11.00
N TRP A 244 -10.88 18.94 12.20
CA TRP A 244 -9.85 17.95 12.48
C TRP A 244 -10.04 16.64 11.71
N PRO A 245 -11.26 16.10 11.49
CA PRO A 245 -11.41 14.87 10.71
C PRO A 245 -10.93 15.07 9.27
N PHE A 246 -11.06 16.28 8.73
CA PHE A 246 -10.62 16.60 7.37
C PHE A 246 -9.11 16.46 7.18
N ILE A 247 -8.30 16.94 8.13
CA ILE A 247 -6.83 16.84 8.05
C ILE A 247 -6.40 15.38 8.20
N ILE A 248 -7.02 14.64 9.11
CA ILE A 248 -6.72 13.23 9.31
C ILE A 248 -6.99 12.43 8.05
N LEU A 249 -8.20 12.58 7.49
CA LEU A 249 -8.61 11.86 6.29
C LEU A 249 -7.80 12.29 5.08
N TRP A 250 -7.47 13.58 4.95
CA TRP A 250 -6.62 14.07 3.86
C TRP A 250 -5.20 13.52 3.95
N ILE A 251 -4.55 13.53 5.13
CA ILE A 251 -3.20 12.94 5.30
C ILE A 251 -3.25 11.45 4.98
N PHE A 252 -4.24 10.73 5.50
CA PHE A 252 -4.46 9.32 5.19
C PHE A 252 -4.55 9.08 3.68
N LEU A 253 -5.44 9.80 2.98
CA LEU A 253 -5.65 9.67 1.55
C LEU A 253 -4.41 10.03 0.73
N PHE A 254 -3.77 11.15 1.06
CA PHE A 254 -2.63 11.66 0.33
C PHE A 254 -1.44 10.69 0.41
N LEU A 255 -1.13 10.19 1.62
CA LEU A 255 -0.04 9.26 1.84
C LEU A 255 -0.32 7.88 1.23
N LYS A 256 -1.58 7.42 1.21
CA LYS A 256 -1.98 6.13 0.60
C LYS A 256 -1.81 6.08 -0.92
N GLN A 257 -1.55 7.21 -1.58
CA GLN A 257 -1.14 7.23 -2.99
C GLN A 257 0.24 6.60 -3.20
N GLY A 258 1.09 6.57 -2.17
CA GLY A 258 2.29 5.76 -2.11
C GLY A 258 2.06 4.52 -1.24
N PRO A 259 2.47 3.32 -1.66
CA PRO A 259 2.50 2.15 -0.80
C PRO A 259 3.67 2.27 0.21
N ILE A 260 3.52 3.17 1.18
CA ILE A 260 4.54 3.45 2.19
C ILE A 260 4.46 2.38 3.28
N HIS A 261 5.61 1.81 3.64
CA HIS A 261 5.65 0.80 4.68
C HIS A 261 5.37 1.39 6.06
N SER A 262 4.59 0.64 6.84
CA SER A 262 4.12 1.01 8.17
C SER A 262 5.21 1.51 9.14
N PRO A 263 6.43 0.93 9.21
CA PRO A 263 7.46 1.45 10.09
C PRO A 263 7.82 2.92 9.82
N LEU A 264 7.97 3.31 8.55
CA LEU A 264 8.29 4.69 8.18
C LEU A 264 7.14 5.64 8.52
N VAL A 265 5.90 5.21 8.28
CA VAL A 265 4.69 5.98 8.62
C VAL A 265 4.58 6.19 10.14
N LEU A 266 4.93 5.19 10.94
CA LEU A 266 5.01 5.33 12.40
C LEU A 266 6.12 6.30 12.82
N SER A 267 7.31 6.23 12.21
CA SER A 267 8.38 7.22 12.44
C SER A 267 7.93 8.63 12.05
N ALA A 268 7.15 8.79 10.98
CA ALA A 268 6.55 10.06 10.59
C ALA A 268 5.52 10.57 11.62
N ALA A 269 4.66 9.69 12.15
CA ALA A 269 3.71 10.03 13.19
C ALA A 269 4.42 10.50 14.48
N LEU A 270 5.47 9.79 14.90
CA LEU A 270 6.32 10.20 16.03
C LEU A 270 6.98 11.56 15.78
N THR A 271 7.47 11.79 14.57
CA THR A 271 8.14 13.06 14.18
C THR A 271 7.19 14.25 14.27
N ILE A 272 5.94 14.13 13.81
CA ILE A 272 4.95 15.21 14.00
C ILE A 272 4.57 15.35 15.47
N LEU A 273 4.42 14.26 16.21
CA LEU A 273 3.93 14.28 17.59
C LEU A 273 4.83 15.10 18.54
N ILE A 274 6.13 15.15 18.23
CA ILE A 274 7.14 15.91 18.99
C ILE A 274 7.30 17.35 18.51
N TRP A 275 6.75 17.71 17.36
CA TRP A 275 6.85 19.08 16.83
C TRP A 275 6.23 20.07 17.83
N GLY A 276 7.01 21.10 18.20
CA GLY A 276 6.62 22.08 19.21
C GLY A 276 6.59 21.57 20.67
N ARG A 277 7.09 20.37 20.98
CA ARG A 277 7.21 19.86 22.37
C ARG A 277 8.55 20.24 23.02
N SER A 278 8.66 20.03 24.33
CA SER A 278 9.94 20.21 25.06
C SER A 278 11.06 19.35 24.47
N LEU A 279 12.30 19.85 24.52
CA LEU A 279 13.47 19.13 23.99
C LEU A 279 13.70 17.79 24.71
N TRP A 280 13.40 17.71 26.01
CA TRP A 280 13.51 16.48 26.80
C TRP A 280 12.63 15.33 26.29
N ILE A 281 11.49 15.65 25.68
CA ILE A 281 10.62 14.65 25.05
C ILE A 281 11.04 14.45 23.59
N SER A 282 11.38 15.54 22.90
CA SER A 282 11.60 15.53 21.45
C SER A 282 12.89 14.82 21.07
N ILE A 283 13.98 15.00 21.82
CA ILE A 283 15.28 14.40 21.52
C ILE A 283 15.24 12.86 21.60
N PRO A 284 14.81 12.22 22.70
CA PRO A 284 14.79 10.75 22.77
C PRO A 284 13.86 10.13 21.72
N LEU A 285 12.70 10.75 21.48
CA LEU A 285 11.73 10.22 20.53
C LEU A 285 12.16 10.39 19.07
N VAL A 286 12.85 11.48 18.69
CA VAL A 286 13.38 11.61 17.32
C VAL A 286 14.58 10.69 17.09
N VAL A 287 15.41 10.47 18.12
CA VAL A 287 16.48 9.46 18.08
C VAL A 287 15.86 8.09 17.83
N TYR A 288 14.83 7.71 18.58
CA TYR A 288 14.12 6.45 18.37
C TYR A 288 13.45 6.37 17.00
N ALA A 289 12.79 7.44 16.53
CA ALA A 289 12.15 7.45 15.21
C ALA A 289 13.19 7.25 14.09
N GLY A 290 14.37 7.88 14.20
CA GLY A 290 15.51 7.69 13.29
C GLY A 290 16.03 6.26 13.30
N PHE A 291 16.26 5.70 14.49
CA PHE A 291 16.70 4.32 14.67
C PHE A 291 15.70 3.32 14.07
N PHE A 292 14.41 3.47 14.41
CA PHE A 292 13.35 2.60 13.93
C PHE A 292 13.18 2.66 12.40
N ALA A 293 13.33 3.84 11.82
CA ALA A 293 13.31 4.01 10.37
C ALA A 293 14.50 3.28 9.72
N GLN A 294 15.71 3.45 10.24
CA GLN A 294 16.91 2.78 9.70
C GLN A 294 16.84 1.26 9.85
N ALA A 295 16.39 0.76 11.00
CA ALA A 295 16.23 -0.67 11.28
C ALA A 295 15.18 -1.34 10.38
N SER A 296 14.35 -0.55 9.69
CA SER A 296 13.36 -1.02 8.72
C SER A 296 13.81 -0.94 7.27
N ARG A 297 14.63 0.06 6.93
CA ARG A 297 15.25 0.25 5.61
C ARG A 297 16.34 1.31 5.74
N TYR A 298 17.56 0.98 5.38
CA TYR A 298 18.69 1.90 5.58
C TYR A 298 18.51 3.26 4.89
N THR A 299 17.85 3.32 3.74
CA THR A 299 17.61 4.58 3.00
C THR A 299 16.79 5.59 3.79
N TRP A 300 16.07 5.18 4.83
CA TRP A 300 15.26 6.06 5.67
C TRP A 300 16.00 6.67 6.86
N MET A 301 17.28 6.34 7.07
CA MET A 301 18.05 6.76 8.25
C MET A 301 18.05 8.28 8.50
N PHE A 302 17.94 9.09 7.43
CA PHE A 302 17.96 10.54 7.55
C PHE A 302 16.56 11.17 7.63
N ALA A 303 15.50 10.40 7.38
CA ALA A 303 14.17 10.95 7.16
C ALA A 303 13.61 11.67 8.40
N PRO A 304 13.60 11.07 9.62
CA PRO A 304 13.05 11.73 10.80
C PRO A 304 13.81 12.99 11.21
N GLY A 305 15.15 12.99 11.09
CA GLY A 305 15.99 14.15 11.39
C GLY A 305 15.74 15.33 10.42
N ILE A 306 15.68 15.04 9.12
CA ILE A 306 15.38 16.07 8.11
C ILE A 306 13.95 16.59 8.28
N TRP A 307 12.98 15.70 8.49
CA TRP A 307 11.58 16.10 8.70
C TRP A 307 11.38 16.98 9.92
N ILE A 308 11.98 16.66 11.08
CA ILE A 308 11.81 17.51 12.27
C ILE A 308 12.48 18.87 12.07
N GLY A 309 13.66 18.92 11.45
CA GLY A 309 14.34 20.17 11.13
C GLY A 309 13.50 21.03 10.19
N MET A 310 12.89 20.41 9.18
CA MET A 310 11.96 21.04 8.25
C MET A 310 10.72 21.58 8.97
N LEU A 311 10.06 20.78 9.81
CA LEU A 311 8.88 21.18 10.60
C LEU A 311 9.19 22.36 11.54
N GLU A 312 10.32 22.32 12.25
CA GLU A 312 10.71 23.35 13.21
C GLU A 312 11.08 24.67 12.52
N LEU A 313 11.82 24.65 11.40
CA LEU A 313 12.18 25.88 10.68
C LEU A 313 11.01 26.46 9.89
N ALA A 314 10.36 25.66 9.05
CA ALA A 314 9.31 26.15 8.15
C ALA A 314 7.98 26.39 8.89
N GLY A 315 7.79 25.75 10.04
CA GLY A 315 6.66 25.96 10.94
C GLY A 315 6.76 27.20 11.82
N ALA A 316 7.97 27.72 12.04
CA ALA A 316 8.22 28.81 12.97
C ALA A 316 7.55 30.14 12.59
N SER A 317 7.02 30.84 13.59
CA SER A 317 6.55 32.22 13.46
C SER A 317 7.73 33.18 13.24
N LEU A 318 7.59 34.10 12.30
CA LEU A 318 8.62 35.09 11.98
C LEU A 318 8.49 36.33 12.88
N LEU A 319 9.61 36.78 13.46
CA LEU A 319 9.70 38.07 14.14
C LEU A 319 10.37 39.07 13.19
N ASN A 320 9.67 40.13 12.80
CA ASN A 320 10.13 41.11 11.80
C ASN A 320 10.60 40.45 10.49
N GLY A 321 9.92 39.39 10.05
CA GLY A 321 10.26 38.64 8.84
C GLY A 321 11.48 37.70 8.96
N LYS A 322 12.09 37.60 10.15
CA LYS A 322 13.29 36.77 10.39
C LYS A 322 13.00 35.65 11.40
N LEU A 323 13.76 34.57 11.27
CA LEU A 323 13.83 33.50 12.26
C LEU A 323 14.69 33.96 13.44
N VAL A 324 14.32 33.55 14.65
CA VAL A 324 15.06 33.87 15.88
C VAL A 324 16.09 32.76 16.16
N ALA A 325 17.21 33.09 16.81
CA ALA A 325 18.28 32.14 17.11
C ALA A 325 17.81 30.88 17.87
N SER A 326 16.80 31.01 18.74
CA SER A 326 16.21 29.88 19.47
C SER A 326 15.53 28.86 18.55
N GLN A 327 14.93 29.32 17.44
CA GLN A 327 14.29 28.46 16.45
C GLN A 327 15.34 27.69 15.65
N TRP A 328 16.44 28.35 15.28
CA TRP A 328 17.60 27.71 14.66
C TRP A 328 18.23 26.65 15.56
N ALA A 329 18.56 27.02 16.80
CA ALA A 329 19.17 26.11 17.75
C ALA A 329 18.31 24.87 17.98
N ARG A 330 16.99 25.05 18.12
CA ARG A 330 16.03 23.96 18.28
C ARG A 330 15.98 23.05 17.05
N ALA A 331 15.84 23.62 15.85
CA ALA A 331 15.76 22.82 14.63
C ALA A 331 17.05 22.03 14.37
N ILE A 332 18.22 22.66 14.59
CA ILE A 332 19.53 22.01 14.45
C ILE A 332 19.68 20.90 15.49
N ALA A 333 19.35 21.16 16.75
CA ALA A 333 19.46 20.15 17.82
C ALA A 333 18.59 18.91 17.54
N LEU A 334 17.33 19.12 17.12
CA LEU A 334 16.43 18.01 16.79
C LEU A 334 16.81 17.31 15.49
N GLY A 335 17.27 18.05 14.48
CA GLY A 335 17.78 17.47 13.24
C GLY A 335 19.00 16.58 13.50
N ILE A 336 19.98 17.06 14.25
CA ILE A 336 21.17 16.29 14.66
C ILE A 336 20.77 15.09 15.52
N ALA A 337 19.82 15.23 16.45
CA ALA A 337 19.35 14.11 17.26
C ALA A 337 18.70 13.01 16.41
N GLY A 338 17.90 13.38 15.40
CA GLY A 338 17.33 12.41 14.46
C GLY A 338 18.39 11.71 13.61
N LEU A 339 19.37 12.48 13.11
CA LEU A 339 20.53 11.92 12.38
C LEU A 339 21.37 10.99 13.27
N PHE A 340 21.58 11.35 14.54
CA PHE A 340 22.25 10.50 15.52
C PHE A 340 21.52 9.17 15.65
N GLY A 341 20.19 9.19 15.84
CA GLY A 341 19.38 7.99 15.99
C GLY A 341 19.39 7.08 14.76
N GLY A 342 19.30 7.65 13.56
CA GLY A 342 19.26 6.87 12.33
C GLY A 342 20.64 6.43 11.80
N TYR A 343 21.70 7.22 11.99
CA TYR A 343 23.00 6.95 11.40
C TYR A 343 24.05 6.46 12.41
N LEU A 344 24.16 7.11 13.57
CA LEU A 344 25.24 6.84 14.52
C LEU A 344 24.87 5.77 15.55
N LEU A 345 23.66 5.80 16.11
CA LEU A 345 23.20 4.86 17.12
C LEU A 345 23.26 3.38 16.65
N PRO A 346 22.83 3.00 15.43
CA PRO A 346 22.95 1.63 14.96
C PRO A 346 24.41 1.13 14.90
N LYS A 347 25.37 2.01 14.59
CA LYS A 347 26.81 1.69 14.56
C LYS A 347 27.38 1.48 15.97
N MET A 348 26.86 2.22 16.95
CA MET A 348 27.28 2.12 18.35
C MET A 348 26.58 0.98 19.10
N LEU A 349 25.42 0.51 18.64
CA LEU A 349 24.60 -0.44 19.40
C LEU A 349 25.29 -1.79 19.67
N PRO A 350 25.96 -2.45 18.70
CA PRO A 350 26.69 -3.70 18.96
C PRO A 350 27.75 -3.53 20.05
N LEU A 351 28.46 -2.39 20.03
CA LEU A 351 29.47 -2.05 21.03
C LEU A 351 28.84 -1.82 22.42
N LEU A 352 27.75 -1.05 22.49
CA LEU A 352 27.04 -0.82 23.75
C LEU A 352 26.53 -2.13 24.35
N LEU A 353 26.03 -3.04 23.52
CA LEU A 353 25.60 -4.36 23.95
C LEU A 353 26.77 -5.23 24.44
N GLN A 354 27.95 -5.15 23.80
CA GLN A 354 29.16 -5.83 24.27
C GLN A 354 29.68 -5.27 25.62
N ILE A 355 29.54 -3.96 25.86
CA ILE A 355 29.90 -3.33 27.13
C ILE A 355 28.94 -3.77 28.25
N VAL A 356 27.65 -3.88 27.94
CA VAL A 356 26.60 -4.25 28.93
C VAL A 356 26.58 -5.75 29.19
N ASN A 357 26.84 -6.57 28.16
CA ASN A 357 26.90 -8.03 28.23
C ASN A 357 28.25 -8.53 27.67
N PRO A 358 29.35 -8.37 28.43
CA PRO A 358 30.66 -8.84 27.99
C PRO A 358 30.65 -10.36 27.92
N ALA A 359 30.90 -10.91 26.71
CA ALA A 359 31.18 -12.33 26.58
C ALA A 359 32.46 -12.67 27.39
N PRO A 360 32.57 -13.85 28.02
CA PRO A 360 33.63 -14.13 28.99
C PRO A 360 35.08 -14.08 28.48
N THR A 361 35.34 -13.92 27.18
CA THR A 361 36.67 -14.13 26.57
C THR A 361 37.18 -13.03 25.63
N THR A 362 36.54 -11.86 25.53
CA THR A 362 37.06 -10.76 24.70
C THR A 362 37.21 -9.45 25.47
N PRO A 363 38.44 -8.97 25.76
CA PRO A 363 38.65 -7.64 26.30
C PRO A 363 38.29 -6.58 25.25
N VAL A 364 37.53 -5.57 25.65
CA VAL A 364 37.12 -4.44 24.80
C VAL A 364 38.36 -3.57 24.52
N ASN A 365 38.91 -3.64 23.30
CA ASN A 365 40.04 -2.82 22.88
C ASN A 365 39.55 -1.51 22.21
N ILE A 366 39.73 -0.37 22.88
CA ILE A 366 39.23 0.95 22.45
C ILE A 366 39.80 1.41 21.09
N GLU A 367 40.98 0.96 20.67
CA GLU A 367 41.52 1.27 19.33
C GLU A 367 40.76 0.51 18.22
N SER A 368 40.43 -0.76 18.48
CA SER A 368 39.59 -1.58 17.58
C SER A 368 38.14 -1.08 17.51
N VAL A 369 37.69 -0.32 18.51
CA VAL A 369 36.36 0.31 18.53
C VAL A 369 36.26 1.46 17.52
N GLY A 370 37.32 2.24 17.34
CA GLY A 370 37.36 3.29 16.31
C GLY A 370 37.30 2.71 14.89
N GLU A 371 38.03 1.64 14.63
CA GLU A 371 37.99 0.90 13.36
C GLU A 371 36.69 0.12 13.16
N GLN A 372 36.10 -0.47 14.21
CA GLN A 372 34.80 -1.12 14.12
C GLN A 372 33.69 -0.11 13.88
N ILE A 373 33.68 1.08 14.48
CA ILE A 373 32.69 2.13 14.16
C ILE A 373 32.86 2.64 12.72
N ALA A 374 34.10 2.65 12.20
CA ALA A 374 34.39 2.97 10.82
C ALA A 374 34.00 1.85 9.84
N GLY A 375 34.11 0.58 10.26
CA GLY A 375 33.87 -0.62 9.44
C GLY A 375 32.52 -1.32 9.64
N THR A 376 31.75 -0.98 10.68
CA THR A 376 30.42 -1.54 10.94
C THR A 376 29.33 -0.53 10.57
N GLY A 377 28.40 -1.01 9.74
CA GLY A 377 27.28 -0.23 9.23
C GLY A 377 27.57 0.42 7.88
N ASN A 378 26.55 1.08 7.33
CA ASN A 378 26.62 1.60 5.98
C ASN A 378 27.63 2.76 5.89
N THR A 379 28.79 2.53 5.30
CA THR A 379 29.74 3.58 4.92
C THR A 379 29.28 4.23 3.61
N ALA A 380 29.82 5.40 3.25
CA ALA A 380 29.51 5.99 1.95
C ALA A 380 29.84 5.02 0.80
N GLU A 381 30.90 4.23 0.95
CA GLU A 381 31.29 3.17 0.02
C GLU A 381 30.32 1.98 0.03
N SER A 382 29.79 1.56 1.18
CA SER A 382 28.79 0.49 1.24
C SER A 382 27.44 0.93 0.66
N ILE A 383 27.06 2.21 0.84
CA ILE A 383 25.86 2.77 0.20
C ILE A 383 26.06 2.82 -1.31
N ALA A 384 27.25 3.25 -1.77
CA ALA A 384 27.59 3.25 -3.18
C ALA A 384 27.61 1.83 -3.76
N SER A 385 28.16 0.85 -3.04
CA SER A 385 28.19 -0.54 -3.47
C SER A 385 26.79 -1.13 -3.56
N GLU A 386 25.92 -0.91 -2.57
CA GLU A 386 24.51 -1.32 -2.59
C GLU A 386 23.69 -0.63 -3.68
N VAL A 387 24.05 0.61 -4.07
CA VAL A 387 23.46 1.29 -5.24
C VAL A 387 23.92 0.66 -6.54
N SER A 388 25.20 0.24 -6.63
CA SER A 388 25.77 -0.38 -7.83
C SER A 388 25.55 -1.89 -7.96
N ARG A 389 25.14 -2.57 -6.88
CA ARG A 389 24.95 -4.03 -6.83
C ARG A 389 23.88 -4.52 -7.81
N GLN A 390 22.95 -3.65 -8.15
CA GLN A 390 21.81 -3.95 -9.00
C GLN A 390 21.79 -2.98 -10.20
N PRO A 391 21.42 -3.46 -11.41
CA PRO A 391 21.32 -2.60 -12.58
C PRO A 391 20.25 -1.51 -12.41
N LEU A 392 20.55 -0.31 -12.93
CA LEU A 392 19.63 0.83 -12.96
C LEU A 392 18.89 0.89 -14.30
N LEU A 393 17.60 0.62 -14.25
CA LEU A 393 16.63 0.63 -15.34
C LEU A 393 15.95 2.00 -15.44
N TRP A 394 16.68 3.00 -15.96
CA TRP A 394 16.23 4.39 -16.07
C TRP A 394 14.92 4.57 -16.84
N TYR A 395 14.58 3.66 -17.75
CA TYR A 395 13.32 3.68 -18.49
C TYR A 395 12.09 3.61 -17.56
N ARG A 396 12.23 3.08 -16.32
CA ARG A 396 11.15 3.00 -15.32
C ARG A 396 10.61 4.36 -14.88
N LEU A 397 11.38 5.44 -15.12
CA LEU A 397 10.93 6.81 -14.84
C LEU A 397 9.83 7.29 -15.80
N LEU A 398 9.80 6.76 -17.02
CA LEU A 398 8.84 7.08 -18.09
C LEU A 398 7.81 5.95 -18.25
N PRO A 399 6.70 6.13 -18.99
CA PRO A 399 5.71 5.07 -19.24
C PRO A 399 6.35 3.77 -19.72
N ASN A 400 6.03 2.67 -19.05
CA ASN A 400 6.60 1.35 -19.29
C ASN A 400 5.63 0.24 -18.83
N SER A 401 5.98 -1.03 -19.06
CA SER A 401 5.14 -2.19 -18.71
C SER A 401 5.04 -2.44 -17.20
N THR A 402 6.12 -2.21 -16.45
CA THR A 402 6.20 -2.44 -14.99
C THR A 402 5.33 -1.46 -14.19
N TYR A 403 5.31 -0.19 -14.58
CA TYR A 403 4.35 0.78 -14.06
C TYR A 403 3.84 1.64 -15.21
N GLY A 404 2.60 1.43 -15.63
CA GLY A 404 2.02 2.00 -16.87
C GLY A 404 2.22 3.50 -17.07
N ASN A 405 2.18 4.29 -15.99
CA ASN A 405 2.42 5.74 -16.04
C ASN A 405 3.91 6.11 -16.02
N GLY A 406 4.77 5.22 -15.55
CA GLY A 406 6.12 5.57 -15.12
C GLY A 406 6.12 6.41 -13.84
N ILE A 407 7.26 6.44 -13.15
CA ILE A 407 7.38 7.08 -11.85
C ILE A 407 7.13 8.60 -11.92
N LEU A 408 7.61 9.27 -12.97
CA LEU A 408 7.47 10.72 -13.08
C LEU A 408 6.01 11.16 -13.27
N ILE A 409 5.26 10.49 -14.14
CA ILE A 409 3.84 10.84 -14.37
C ILE A 409 2.98 10.39 -13.20
N GLY A 410 3.21 9.18 -12.68
CA GLY A 410 2.50 8.68 -11.50
C GLY A 410 2.68 9.61 -10.30
N LEU A 411 3.91 10.04 -10.02
CA LEU A 411 4.20 10.99 -8.97
C LEU A 411 3.55 12.35 -9.22
N LEU A 412 3.64 12.87 -10.45
CA LEU A 412 3.02 14.14 -10.82
C LEU A 412 1.50 14.10 -10.56
N ILE A 413 0.80 13.04 -10.97
CA ILE A 413 -0.63 12.88 -10.69
C ILE A 413 -0.90 12.93 -9.18
N ALA A 414 -0.09 12.22 -8.39
CA ALA A 414 -0.28 12.13 -6.95
C ALA A 414 -0.06 13.47 -6.21
N VAL A 415 0.90 14.29 -6.65
CA VAL A 415 1.31 15.50 -5.90
C VAL A 415 0.86 16.82 -6.51
N LEU A 416 0.52 16.86 -7.80
CA LEU A 416 0.18 18.09 -8.52
C LEU A 416 -0.94 18.91 -7.85
N PRO A 417 -2.07 18.33 -7.39
CA PRO A 417 -3.11 19.12 -6.73
C PRO A 417 -2.58 19.85 -5.48
N LEU A 418 -1.78 19.15 -4.66
CA LEU A 418 -1.20 19.73 -3.46
C LEU A 418 -0.16 20.81 -3.80
N LEU A 419 0.71 20.56 -4.79
CA LEU A 419 1.68 21.55 -5.24
C LEU A 419 0.99 22.83 -5.74
N VAL A 420 -0.07 22.71 -6.54
CA VAL A 420 -0.84 23.86 -7.03
C VAL A 420 -1.47 24.64 -5.87
N ILE A 421 -2.03 23.96 -4.87
CA ILE A 421 -2.58 24.60 -3.65
C ILE A 421 -1.47 25.35 -2.91
N LEU A 422 -0.32 24.71 -2.66
CA LEU A 422 0.81 25.28 -1.93
C LEU A 422 1.39 26.52 -2.65
N PHE A 423 1.61 26.43 -3.96
CA PHE A 423 2.10 27.56 -4.76
C PHE A 423 1.09 28.71 -4.79
N TRP A 424 -0.20 28.42 -4.94
CA TRP A 424 -1.22 29.47 -4.89
C TRP A 424 -1.27 30.16 -3.53
N LEU A 425 -1.21 29.42 -2.42
CA LEU A 425 -1.16 29.99 -1.07
C LEU A 425 0.07 30.90 -0.90
N ALA A 426 1.24 30.48 -1.40
CA ALA A 426 2.47 31.24 -1.33
C ALA A 426 2.43 32.51 -2.20
N ILE A 427 2.00 32.40 -3.47
CA ILE A 427 1.93 33.51 -4.43
C ILE A 427 0.90 34.56 -4.00
N THR A 428 -0.25 34.12 -3.47
CA THR A 428 -1.29 35.02 -2.96
C THR A 428 -0.99 35.58 -1.57
N LYS A 429 0.18 35.28 -1.01
CA LYS A 429 0.63 35.70 0.33
C LYS A 429 -0.29 35.25 1.47
N LYS A 430 -1.14 34.25 1.22
CA LYS A 430 -1.96 33.59 2.25
C LYS A 430 -1.13 32.65 3.13
N TRP A 431 0.05 32.26 2.64
CA TRP A 431 1.10 31.59 3.40
C TRP A 431 2.44 32.27 3.08
N ALA A 432 2.98 33.03 4.04
CA ALA A 432 4.21 33.80 3.86
C ALA A 432 5.42 33.04 4.40
N LEU A 433 6.46 32.91 3.58
CA LEU A 433 7.71 32.22 3.93
C LEU A 433 8.91 33.12 3.63
N ASN A 434 9.89 33.14 4.54
CA ASN A 434 11.18 33.76 4.27
C ASN A 434 12.11 32.85 3.46
N LEU A 435 13.30 33.34 3.09
CA LEU A 435 14.28 32.58 2.30
C LEU A 435 14.68 31.25 2.94
N TRP A 436 14.96 31.25 4.25
CA TRP A 436 15.43 30.07 4.97
C TRP A 436 14.35 29.00 5.13
N GLN A 437 13.10 29.41 5.33
CA GLN A 437 11.96 28.49 5.37
C GLN A 437 11.73 27.86 4.00
N LYS A 438 11.86 28.64 2.91
CA LYS A 438 11.81 28.09 1.54
C LYS A 438 12.93 27.08 1.33
N LEU A 439 14.17 27.41 1.67
CA LEU A 439 15.31 26.50 1.52
C LEU A 439 15.16 25.22 2.36
N ALA A 440 14.66 25.32 3.60
CA ALA A 440 14.42 24.17 4.45
C ALA A 440 13.38 23.22 3.83
N LEU A 441 12.31 23.75 3.24
CA LEU A 441 11.30 22.95 2.52
C LEU A 441 11.84 22.39 1.21
N THR A 442 12.31 23.25 0.30
CA THR A 442 12.71 22.83 -1.05
C THR A 442 13.96 21.96 -1.03
N GLY A 443 14.95 22.26 -0.19
CA GLY A 443 16.16 21.47 -0.06
C GLY A 443 15.87 20.05 0.43
N SER A 444 15.06 19.93 1.49
CA SER A 444 14.65 18.62 2.03
C SER A 444 13.83 17.81 1.03
N LEU A 445 12.85 18.44 0.38
CA LEU A 445 12.00 17.78 -0.61
C LEU A 445 12.78 17.34 -1.85
N LEU A 446 13.69 18.16 -2.37
CA LEU A 446 14.53 17.80 -3.52
C LEU A 446 15.49 16.65 -3.20
N ALA A 447 16.04 16.62 -1.99
CA ALA A 447 16.89 15.52 -1.55
C ALA A 447 16.11 14.18 -1.52
N PHE A 448 14.92 14.17 -0.90
CA PHE A 448 14.07 12.97 -0.90
C PHE A 448 13.57 12.58 -2.28
N LEU A 449 13.26 13.56 -3.13
CA LEU A 449 12.85 13.31 -4.52
C LEU A 449 13.97 12.62 -5.30
N ALA A 450 15.20 13.12 -5.22
CA ALA A 450 16.34 12.55 -5.92
C ALA A 450 16.64 11.11 -5.49
N VAL A 451 16.67 10.87 -4.17
CA VAL A 451 16.89 9.52 -3.62
C VAL A 451 15.78 8.56 -4.06
N GLY A 452 14.51 8.99 -4.00
CA GLY A 452 13.37 8.18 -4.42
C GLY A 452 13.42 7.82 -5.90
N LEU A 453 13.74 8.78 -6.79
CA LEU A 453 13.85 8.56 -8.23
C LEU A 453 14.95 7.53 -8.56
N VAL A 454 16.13 7.65 -7.95
CA VAL A 454 17.21 6.67 -8.17
C VAL A 454 16.80 5.28 -7.68
N ALA A 455 16.22 5.19 -6.47
CA ALA A 455 15.76 3.92 -5.92
C ALA A 455 14.67 3.25 -6.79
N SER A 456 13.78 4.02 -7.41
CA SER A 456 12.78 3.49 -8.34
C SER A 456 13.34 2.92 -9.64
N THR A 457 14.59 3.22 -10.00
CA THR A 457 15.22 2.67 -11.21
C THR A 457 15.93 1.34 -10.98
N LYS A 458 16.17 0.91 -9.73
CA LYS A 458 16.79 -0.39 -9.48
C LYS A 458 15.90 -1.53 -9.97
N ILE A 459 16.50 -2.63 -10.44
CA ILE A 459 15.78 -3.90 -10.62
C ILE A 459 15.12 -4.31 -9.28
N GLY A 460 13.87 -4.76 -9.33
CA GLY A 460 12.98 -4.92 -8.17
C GLY A 460 12.25 -3.63 -7.72
N GLY A 461 12.59 -2.46 -8.29
CA GLY A 461 11.98 -1.16 -7.99
C GLY A 461 11.04 -0.65 -9.10
N GLY A 462 10.40 0.50 -8.91
CA GLY A 462 9.72 1.20 -10.01
C GLY A 462 8.37 0.64 -10.47
N GLY A 463 7.81 -0.35 -9.78
CA GLY A 463 6.44 -0.87 -10.02
C GLY A 463 5.32 0.02 -9.47
N ASP A 464 5.65 0.94 -8.57
CA ASP A 464 4.73 1.89 -7.95
C ASP A 464 5.51 3.07 -7.32
N LEU A 465 4.83 3.91 -6.54
CA LEU A 465 5.42 5.08 -5.87
C LEU A 465 6.05 4.78 -4.49
N HIS A 466 6.29 3.52 -4.10
CA HIS A 466 6.76 3.20 -2.74
C HIS A 466 8.12 3.83 -2.42
N ASN A 467 9.02 3.98 -3.39
CA ASN A 467 10.32 4.64 -3.16
C ASN A 467 10.21 6.17 -3.05
N MET A 468 9.04 6.75 -3.38
CA MET A 468 8.78 8.18 -3.18
C MET A 468 8.28 8.49 -1.77
N ASP A 469 8.29 7.50 -0.87
CA ASP A 469 7.78 7.57 0.49
C ASP A 469 8.27 8.80 1.28
N MET A 470 9.59 9.04 1.33
CA MET A 470 10.16 10.12 2.11
C MET A 470 9.73 11.50 1.59
N PHE A 471 9.63 11.61 0.27
CA PHE A 471 9.17 12.82 -0.41
C PHE A 471 7.69 13.07 -0.17
N LEU A 472 6.85 12.03 -0.30
CA LEU A 472 5.40 12.12 -0.05
C LEU A 472 5.12 12.52 1.41
N ILE A 473 5.78 11.91 2.39
CA ILE A 473 5.65 12.32 3.80
C ILE A 473 6.12 13.76 4.00
N GLY A 474 7.27 14.13 3.46
CA GLY A 474 7.77 15.51 3.55
C GLY A 474 6.81 16.53 2.93
N LEU A 475 6.18 16.18 1.81
CA LEU A 475 5.22 17.05 1.14
C LEU A 475 3.89 17.14 1.92
N ALA A 476 3.45 16.05 2.54
CA ALA A 476 2.31 16.07 3.46
C ALA A 476 2.57 16.99 4.65
N PHE A 477 3.79 16.96 5.21
CA PHE A 477 4.21 17.85 6.30
C PHE A 477 4.25 19.31 5.84
N THR A 478 4.67 19.56 4.60
CA THR A 478 4.60 20.89 3.98
C THR A 478 3.16 21.38 3.87
N GLY A 479 2.23 20.51 3.45
CA GLY A 479 0.78 20.77 3.46
C GLY A 479 0.25 21.11 4.85
N LEU A 480 0.68 20.37 5.88
CA LEU A 480 0.31 20.63 7.27
C LEU A 480 0.84 21.98 7.77
N ILE A 481 2.09 22.34 7.46
CA ILE A 481 2.66 23.65 7.81
C ILE A 481 1.86 24.77 7.14
N ALA A 482 1.56 24.65 5.85
CA ALA A 482 0.77 25.65 5.13
C ALA A 482 -0.65 25.77 5.68
N TRP A 483 -1.27 24.65 6.07
CA TRP A 483 -2.57 24.63 6.72
C TRP A 483 -2.55 25.36 8.07
N TYR A 484 -1.53 25.09 8.89
CA TYR A 484 -1.33 25.71 10.21
C TYR A 484 -1.05 27.21 10.10
N ASN A 485 -0.21 27.64 9.15
CA ASN A 485 0.21 29.03 8.96
C ASN A 485 -0.70 29.82 8.00
N GLY A 486 -2.03 29.68 8.12
CA GLY A 486 -3.02 30.54 7.46
C GLY A 486 -3.75 29.95 6.25
N GLY A 487 -3.31 28.81 5.69
CA GLY A 487 -3.95 28.18 4.53
C GLY A 487 -5.36 27.64 4.79
N ARG A 488 -5.68 27.30 6.04
CA ARG A 488 -6.99 26.77 6.46
C ARG A 488 -8.16 27.67 6.06
N GLU A 489 -8.09 28.95 6.40
CA GLU A 489 -9.20 29.89 6.16
C GLU A 489 -9.44 30.10 4.67
N ALA A 490 -8.35 30.14 3.90
CA ALA A 490 -8.37 30.29 2.46
C ALA A 490 -9.08 29.13 1.74
N ILE A 491 -8.89 27.89 2.23
CA ILE A 491 -9.45 26.67 1.63
C ILE A 491 -10.91 26.44 2.05
N LEU A 492 -11.24 26.74 3.30
CA LEU A 492 -12.57 26.46 3.85
C LEU A 492 -13.62 27.53 3.53
N ASN A 493 -13.21 28.70 3.03
CA ASN A 493 -14.12 29.78 2.65
C ASN A 493 -14.32 29.85 1.13
N PRO A 494 -15.44 29.33 0.57
CA PRO A 494 -15.65 29.23 -0.87
C PRO A 494 -15.79 30.58 -1.58
N SER A 495 -16.06 31.67 -0.85
CA SER A 495 -16.13 33.04 -1.39
C SER A 495 -14.75 33.59 -1.78
N GLN A 496 -13.68 33.10 -1.13
CA GLN A 496 -12.31 33.52 -1.40
C GLN A 496 -11.59 32.64 -2.44
N LEU A 497 -12.29 31.64 -2.98
CA LEU A 497 -11.72 30.65 -3.90
C LEU A 497 -12.19 30.90 -5.34
N PRO A 498 -11.27 31.11 -6.29
CA PRO A 498 -11.62 31.08 -7.70
C PRO A 498 -12.10 29.68 -8.09
N VAL A 499 -12.95 29.58 -9.12
CA VAL A 499 -13.57 28.32 -9.54
C VAL A 499 -12.55 27.23 -9.84
N TRP A 500 -11.45 27.57 -10.53
CA TRP A 500 -10.39 26.61 -10.84
C TRP A 500 -9.74 26.02 -9.57
N MET A 501 -9.62 26.79 -8.49
CA MET A 501 -9.03 26.29 -7.24
C MET A 501 -9.99 25.34 -6.52
N LYS A 502 -11.32 25.56 -6.64
CA LYS A 502 -12.31 24.60 -6.14
C LYS A 502 -12.14 23.24 -6.85
N VAL A 503 -11.90 23.25 -8.16
CA VAL A 503 -11.62 22.03 -8.93
C VAL A 503 -10.33 21.35 -8.45
N VAL A 504 -9.25 22.11 -8.21
CA VAL A 504 -7.99 21.55 -7.68
C VAL A 504 -8.17 20.92 -6.30
N ILE A 505 -8.92 21.56 -5.40
CA ILE A 505 -9.21 21.01 -4.06
C ILE A 505 -10.05 19.73 -4.16
N VAL A 506 -11.05 19.70 -5.04
CA VAL A 506 -11.81 18.47 -5.31
C VAL A 506 -10.91 17.39 -5.89
N ALA A 507 -10.02 17.72 -6.83
CA ALA A 507 -9.07 16.78 -7.41
C ALA A 507 -8.13 16.18 -6.35
N ALA A 508 -7.69 16.97 -5.37
CA ALA A 508 -6.86 16.50 -4.26
C ALA A 508 -7.54 15.42 -3.38
N LEU A 509 -8.87 15.32 -3.41
CA LEU A 509 -9.64 14.27 -2.70
C LEU A 509 -10.09 13.15 -3.64
N VAL A 510 -10.35 13.46 -4.91
CA VAL A 510 -10.84 12.49 -5.90
C VAL A 510 -9.71 11.60 -6.42
N ILE A 511 -8.55 12.16 -6.77
CA ILE A 511 -7.41 11.42 -7.34
C ILE A 511 -6.97 10.24 -6.45
N PRO A 512 -6.70 10.41 -5.14
CA PRO A 512 -6.30 9.29 -4.28
C PRO A 512 -7.39 8.21 -4.16
N ALA A 513 -8.65 8.54 -4.43
CA ALA A 513 -9.75 7.59 -4.36
C ALA A 513 -9.94 6.79 -5.65
N LEU A 514 -9.43 7.26 -6.80
CA LEU A 514 -9.71 6.65 -8.12
C LEU A 514 -9.24 5.19 -8.21
N GLY A 515 -8.05 4.89 -7.71
CA GLY A 515 -7.51 3.53 -7.68
C GLY A 515 -8.38 2.61 -6.82
N PRO A 516 -8.53 2.89 -5.51
CA PRO A 516 -9.34 2.06 -4.63
C PRO A 516 -10.78 1.89 -5.12
N TRP A 517 -11.42 2.97 -5.58
CA TRP A 517 -12.77 2.95 -6.11
C TRP A 517 -12.94 2.04 -7.35
N ARG A 518 -11.96 2.00 -8.24
CA ARG A 518 -11.97 1.10 -9.41
C ARG A 518 -11.69 -0.35 -9.02
N GLN A 519 -10.87 -0.59 -8.01
CA GLN A 519 -10.44 -1.93 -7.60
C GLN A 519 -11.46 -2.66 -6.72
N MET A 520 -12.47 -1.97 -6.16
CA MET A 520 -13.43 -2.64 -5.25
C MET A 520 -14.19 -3.74 -5.98
N ARG A 521 -14.09 -4.96 -5.47
CA ARG A 521 -14.80 -6.16 -5.93
C ARG A 521 -14.67 -7.28 -4.89
N SER A 522 -15.54 -8.28 -4.97
CA SER A 522 -15.36 -9.53 -4.24
C SER A 522 -14.60 -10.55 -5.10
N PHE A 523 -13.90 -11.47 -4.43
CA PHE A 523 -13.24 -12.63 -5.04
C PHE A 523 -13.90 -13.96 -4.64
N GLN A 524 -14.86 -13.97 -3.72
CA GLN A 524 -15.40 -15.19 -3.08
C GLN A 524 -16.51 -15.89 -3.89
N TYR A 525 -16.84 -15.42 -5.09
CA TYR A 525 -17.95 -15.96 -5.88
C TYR A 525 -17.53 -17.00 -6.92
N GLY A 526 -16.48 -17.79 -6.65
CA GLY A 526 -15.93 -18.79 -7.58
C GLY A 526 -16.96 -19.80 -8.08
N GLU A 527 -17.92 -20.20 -7.24
CA GLU A 527 -19.01 -21.12 -7.63
C GLU A 527 -19.98 -20.53 -8.67
N GLN A 528 -20.03 -19.20 -8.80
CA GLN A 528 -20.90 -18.49 -9.73
C GLN A 528 -20.15 -17.95 -10.95
N ALA A 529 -18.89 -18.36 -11.17
CA ALA A 529 -18.01 -17.81 -12.19
C ALA A 529 -18.66 -17.80 -13.59
N THR A 530 -19.32 -18.89 -14.00
CA THR A 530 -19.99 -18.99 -15.30
C THR A 530 -21.07 -17.92 -15.49
N ALA A 531 -21.94 -17.76 -14.49
CA ALA A 531 -23.03 -16.77 -14.56
C ALA A 531 -22.49 -15.34 -14.48
N LEU A 532 -21.44 -15.12 -13.70
CA LEU A 532 -20.78 -13.81 -13.58
C LEU A 532 -19.99 -13.43 -14.82
N ALA A 533 -19.45 -14.39 -15.57
CA ALA A 533 -18.74 -14.12 -16.81
C ALA A 533 -19.69 -13.49 -17.84
N VAL A 534 -20.93 -13.98 -17.92
CA VAL A 534 -21.97 -13.37 -18.76
C VAL A 534 -22.33 -11.97 -18.27
N LEU A 535 -22.61 -11.80 -16.97
CA LEU A 535 -23.05 -10.51 -16.41
C LEU A 535 -21.97 -9.43 -16.44
N ALA A 536 -20.70 -9.82 -16.37
CA ALA A 536 -19.57 -8.91 -16.42
C ALA A 536 -19.02 -8.71 -17.84
N ASP A 537 -19.66 -9.28 -18.87
CA ASP A 537 -19.19 -9.25 -20.27
C ASP A 537 -17.72 -9.71 -20.39
N ALA A 538 -17.38 -10.75 -19.63
CA ALA A 538 -16.03 -11.29 -19.51
C ALA A 538 -15.79 -12.39 -20.56
N PRO A 539 -14.59 -12.47 -21.16
CA PRO A 539 -14.30 -13.46 -22.21
C PRO A 539 -14.36 -14.90 -21.72
N ASP A 540 -13.97 -15.15 -20.47
CA ASP A 540 -14.02 -16.45 -19.82
C ASP A 540 -14.05 -16.33 -18.29
N GLU A 541 -14.31 -17.44 -17.59
CA GLU A 541 -14.34 -17.51 -16.12
C GLU A 541 -12.99 -17.12 -15.48
N LYS A 542 -11.88 -17.41 -16.16
CA LYS A 542 -10.54 -17.19 -15.64
C LYS A 542 -10.20 -15.69 -15.61
N SER A 543 -10.70 -14.93 -16.57
CA SER A 543 -10.54 -13.47 -16.63
C SER A 543 -11.19 -12.74 -15.47
N LEU A 544 -12.12 -13.39 -14.75
CA LEU A 544 -12.70 -12.85 -13.54
C LEU A 544 -11.74 -12.92 -12.35
N ASP A 545 -10.72 -13.78 -12.34
CA ASP A 545 -9.77 -13.87 -11.21
C ASP A 545 -10.47 -14.08 -9.85
N LEU A 546 -11.41 -15.04 -9.80
CA LEU A 546 -12.13 -15.41 -8.57
C LEU A 546 -11.38 -16.51 -7.83
N LEU A 547 -11.51 -16.53 -6.50
CA LEU A 547 -10.99 -17.62 -5.68
C LEU A 547 -11.69 -18.93 -6.07
N PRO A 548 -10.96 -20.07 -6.06
CA PRO A 548 -11.55 -21.39 -6.32
C PRO A 548 -12.63 -21.75 -5.30
N SER A 549 -13.48 -22.72 -5.63
CA SER A 549 -14.43 -23.28 -4.67
C SER A 549 -13.74 -24.11 -3.58
N ASP A 550 -14.37 -24.24 -2.42
CA ASP A 550 -13.84 -24.99 -1.29
C ASP A 550 -13.49 -26.44 -1.65
N GLU A 551 -14.27 -27.07 -2.54
CA GLU A 551 -13.97 -28.41 -3.05
C GLU A 551 -12.61 -28.48 -3.77
N LYS A 552 -12.32 -27.49 -4.64
CA LYS A 552 -11.04 -27.41 -5.36
C LYS A 552 -9.88 -27.11 -4.40
N ILE A 553 -10.12 -26.25 -3.41
CA ILE A 553 -9.15 -25.90 -2.37
C ILE A 553 -8.78 -27.13 -1.54
N ASN A 554 -9.78 -27.83 -0.99
CA ASN A 554 -9.57 -29.00 -0.14
C ASN A 554 -8.87 -30.13 -0.91
N ARG A 555 -9.28 -30.38 -2.15
CA ARG A 555 -8.61 -31.37 -3.01
C ARG A 555 -7.15 -31.04 -3.28
N ALA A 556 -6.81 -29.76 -3.44
CA ALA A 556 -5.41 -29.35 -3.62
C ALA A 556 -4.60 -29.54 -2.33
N LEU A 557 -5.17 -29.19 -1.17
CA LEU A 557 -4.55 -29.41 0.14
C LEU A 557 -4.29 -30.90 0.41
N GLU A 558 -5.29 -31.76 0.15
CA GLU A 558 -5.17 -33.23 0.30
C GLU A 558 -4.01 -33.77 -0.53
N LYS A 559 -3.93 -33.41 -1.82
CA LYS A 559 -2.84 -33.88 -2.68
C LYS A 559 -1.46 -33.39 -2.23
N ILE A 560 -1.36 -32.16 -1.75
CA ILE A 560 -0.09 -31.62 -1.25
C ILE A 560 0.31 -32.34 0.04
N GLN A 561 -0.66 -32.58 0.95
CA GLN A 561 -0.44 -33.32 2.19
C GLN A 561 0.02 -34.74 1.89
N ASP A 562 -0.70 -35.48 1.04
CA ASP A 562 -0.41 -36.86 0.68
C ASP A 562 1.00 -36.98 0.08
N ALA A 563 1.33 -36.14 -0.91
CA ALA A 563 2.65 -36.14 -1.52
C ALA A 563 3.77 -35.80 -0.52
N SER A 564 3.53 -34.84 0.37
CA SER A 564 4.52 -34.44 1.40
C SER A 564 4.72 -35.53 2.44
N THR A 565 3.63 -36.18 2.87
CA THR A 565 3.68 -37.29 3.82
C THR A 565 4.45 -38.47 3.27
N VAL A 566 4.18 -38.88 2.02
CA VAL A 566 4.93 -39.96 1.35
C VAL A 566 6.42 -39.65 1.31
N ALA A 567 6.79 -38.43 0.90
CA ALA A 567 8.20 -38.02 0.83
C ALA A 567 8.90 -38.09 2.20
N VAL A 568 8.23 -37.70 3.29
CA VAL A 568 8.79 -37.75 4.65
C VAL A 568 8.84 -39.19 5.19
N GLU A 569 7.82 -40.01 4.94
CA GLU A 569 7.77 -41.41 5.37
C GLU A 569 8.87 -42.27 4.72
N GLU A 570 9.27 -41.93 3.49
CA GLU A 570 10.40 -42.53 2.79
C GLU A 570 11.77 -41.99 3.27
N GLY A 571 11.78 -41.08 4.25
CA GLY A 571 13.00 -40.50 4.83
C GLY A 571 13.55 -39.28 4.09
N GLY A 572 12.78 -38.69 3.17
CA GLY A 572 13.16 -37.54 2.36
C GLY A 572 12.83 -36.18 2.98
N GLU A 573 13.49 -35.12 2.49
CA GLU A 573 13.16 -33.74 2.83
C GLU A 573 12.13 -33.14 1.84
N VAL A 574 11.20 -32.33 2.35
CA VAL A 574 10.22 -31.60 1.53
C VAL A 574 10.55 -30.10 1.56
N LEU A 575 10.93 -29.55 0.41
CA LEU A 575 11.21 -28.12 0.29
C LEU A 575 9.95 -27.36 -0.09
N PHE A 576 9.42 -26.58 0.86
CA PHE A 576 8.48 -25.50 0.54
C PHE A 576 9.26 -24.28 0.07
N LEU A 577 9.53 -24.22 -1.24
CA LEU A 577 10.13 -23.05 -1.89
C LEU A 577 9.13 -21.88 -1.83
N ASP A 578 7.86 -22.17 -2.12
CA ASP A 578 6.70 -21.29 -1.96
C ASP A 578 5.66 -21.95 -1.02
N GLN A 579 4.60 -21.21 -0.65
CA GLN A 579 3.45 -21.69 0.13
C GLN A 579 3.79 -22.10 1.59
N ARG A 580 4.83 -21.52 2.19
CA ARG A 580 5.25 -21.84 3.58
C ARG A 580 4.20 -21.54 4.64
N GLN A 581 3.28 -20.62 4.38
CA GLN A 581 2.16 -20.33 5.27
C GLN A 581 1.24 -21.54 5.49
N LEU A 582 1.23 -22.51 4.56
CA LEU A 582 0.49 -23.76 4.74
C LEU A 582 1.01 -24.55 5.95
N LEU A 583 2.31 -24.51 6.22
CA LEU A 583 2.92 -25.07 7.43
C LEU A 583 2.60 -24.19 8.65
N THR A 584 2.77 -22.87 8.51
CA THR A 584 2.56 -21.89 9.59
C THR A 584 1.18 -21.97 10.22
N PHE A 585 0.13 -22.09 9.39
CA PHE A 585 -1.26 -22.12 9.84
C PHE A 585 -1.83 -23.54 9.94
N GLY A 586 -0.99 -24.57 9.79
CA GLY A 586 -1.38 -25.97 10.02
C GLY A 586 -2.33 -26.56 8.97
N TYR A 587 -2.33 -26.03 7.75
CA TYR A 587 -3.03 -26.63 6.61
C TYR A 587 -2.33 -27.89 6.11
N ILE A 588 -0.99 -27.91 6.18
CA ILE A 588 -0.15 -29.10 5.96
C ILE A 588 0.58 -29.42 7.27
N LYS A 589 0.51 -30.68 7.70
CA LYS A 589 0.94 -31.13 9.03
C LYS A 589 1.99 -32.23 8.93
N GLY A 590 2.82 -32.34 9.97
CA GLY A 590 3.81 -33.41 10.11
C GLY A 590 5.03 -33.28 9.21
N ILE A 591 5.21 -32.14 8.55
CA ILE A 591 6.33 -31.90 7.62
C ILE A 591 7.37 -30.98 8.30
N PRO A 592 8.63 -31.43 8.50
CA PRO A 592 9.69 -30.59 9.00
C PRO A 592 9.98 -29.39 8.08
N LEU A 593 10.20 -28.21 8.65
CA LEU A 593 10.55 -27.01 7.88
C LEU A 593 12.00 -27.09 7.40
N VAL A 594 12.20 -26.99 6.08
CA VAL A 594 13.50 -26.64 5.47
C VAL A 594 13.61 -25.11 5.39
N PRO A 595 14.46 -24.44 6.20
CA PRO A 595 14.52 -22.98 6.23
C PRO A 595 15.18 -22.37 4.98
N GLN A 596 16.09 -23.09 4.33
CA GLN A 596 16.82 -22.61 3.13
C GLN A 596 15.91 -22.49 1.89
N TYR A 597 16.42 -21.81 0.86
CA TYR A 597 15.82 -21.71 -0.47
C TYR A 597 14.37 -21.19 -0.48
N GLU A 598 14.09 -20.23 0.41
CA GLU A 598 12.86 -19.48 0.40
C GLU A 598 12.77 -18.59 -0.85
N LYS A 599 11.58 -18.50 -1.46
CA LYS A 599 11.32 -17.75 -2.69
C LYS A 599 11.90 -16.33 -2.74
N LYS A 600 11.68 -15.49 -1.72
CA LYS A 600 12.20 -14.10 -1.73
C LYS A 600 13.72 -14.09 -1.57
N VAL A 601 14.30 -14.97 -0.75
CA VAL A 601 15.77 -15.14 -0.68
C VAL A 601 16.33 -15.50 -2.05
N LEU A 602 15.79 -16.55 -2.69
CA LEU A 602 16.21 -16.97 -4.02
C LEU A 602 16.10 -15.83 -5.04
N MET A 603 14.99 -15.08 -5.03
CA MET A 603 14.81 -13.95 -5.93
C MET A 603 15.82 -12.83 -5.64
N ASN A 604 16.04 -12.46 -4.38
CA ASN A 604 17.02 -11.43 -4.03
C ASN A 604 18.42 -11.77 -4.52
N GLU A 605 18.85 -13.01 -4.29
CA GLU A 605 20.15 -13.49 -4.75
C GLU A 605 20.21 -13.53 -6.28
N ALA A 606 19.13 -13.93 -6.96
CA ALA A 606 19.02 -13.95 -8.43
C ALA A 606 19.13 -12.54 -9.03
N LEU A 607 18.46 -11.54 -8.44
CA LEU A 607 18.52 -10.14 -8.88
C LEU A 607 19.93 -9.54 -8.72
N SER A 608 20.75 -10.09 -7.83
CA SER A 608 22.14 -9.67 -7.62
C SER A 608 23.17 -10.54 -8.36
N GLY A 609 22.74 -11.63 -9.01
CA GLY A 609 23.64 -12.57 -9.69
C GLY A 609 24.62 -13.27 -8.75
N ASN A 610 24.20 -13.64 -7.53
CA ASN A 610 25.07 -14.23 -6.52
C ASN A 610 25.40 -15.70 -6.82
N ALA A 611 26.40 -15.93 -7.68
CA ALA A 611 26.84 -17.27 -8.09
C ALA A 611 27.30 -18.15 -6.91
N GLU A 612 27.92 -17.58 -5.87
CA GLU A 612 28.38 -18.34 -4.70
C GLU A 612 27.21 -18.95 -3.93
N TYR A 613 26.15 -18.18 -3.70
CA TYR A 613 24.93 -18.68 -3.07
C TYR A 613 24.29 -19.80 -3.92
N PHE A 614 24.18 -19.58 -5.23
CA PHE A 614 23.54 -20.54 -6.14
C PHE A 614 24.35 -21.81 -6.33
N GLN A 615 25.67 -21.79 -6.20
CA GLN A 615 26.48 -23.00 -6.25
C GLN A 615 26.04 -24.02 -5.17
N THR A 616 25.73 -23.55 -3.96
CA THR A 616 25.23 -24.41 -2.89
C THR A 616 23.84 -24.96 -3.23
N PHE A 617 22.95 -24.11 -3.74
CA PHE A 617 21.62 -24.53 -4.19
C PHE A 617 21.70 -25.59 -5.30
N TYR A 618 22.56 -25.40 -6.30
CA TYR A 618 22.70 -26.35 -7.41
C TYR A 618 23.30 -27.67 -6.98
N ASN A 619 24.23 -27.68 -6.03
CA ASN A 619 24.77 -28.90 -5.45
C ASN A 619 23.68 -29.69 -4.71
N ASP A 620 22.84 -29.02 -3.92
CA ASP A 620 21.71 -29.66 -3.22
C ASP A 620 20.68 -30.22 -4.21
N LEU A 621 20.40 -29.50 -5.31
CA LEU A 621 19.54 -30.00 -6.38
C LEU A 621 20.14 -31.22 -7.09
N ALA A 622 21.42 -31.17 -7.46
CA ALA A 622 22.14 -32.28 -8.09
C ALA A 622 22.23 -33.52 -7.21
N ALA A 623 22.34 -33.34 -5.89
CA ALA A 623 22.34 -34.42 -4.91
C ALA A 623 20.94 -35.00 -4.65
N HIS A 624 19.89 -34.47 -5.29
CA HIS A 624 18.49 -34.82 -5.06
C HIS A 624 18.11 -34.75 -3.57
N ARG A 625 18.63 -33.75 -2.85
CA ARG A 625 18.41 -33.58 -1.40
C ARG A 625 16.93 -33.60 -1.03
N PHE A 626 16.10 -32.97 -1.87
CA PHE A 626 14.66 -32.88 -1.64
C PHE A 626 13.94 -33.99 -2.40
N SER A 627 13.13 -34.79 -1.71
CA SER A 627 12.29 -35.80 -2.35
C SER A 627 11.03 -35.18 -2.95
N LEU A 628 10.62 -34.01 -2.44
CA LEU A 628 9.53 -33.20 -2.99
C LEU A 628 9.86 -31.71 -2.86
N ILE A 629 9.58 -30.94 -3.91
CA ILE A 629 9.59 -29.48 -3.87
C ILE A 629 8.18 -28.95 -4.14
N VAL A 630 7.67 -28.12 -3.24
CA VAL A 630 6.41 -27.38 -3.37
C VAL A 630 6.74 -25.95 -3.82
N SER A 631 6.27 -25.58 -5.01
CA SER A 631 6.57 -24.30 -5.65
C SER A 631 5.32 -23.69 -6.28
N GLU A 632 5.38 -22.41 -6.64
CA GLU A 632 4.50 -21.88 -7.69
C GLU A 632 4.76 -22.59 -9.02
N LYS A 633 3.80 -22.47 -9.93
CA LYS A 633 4.00 -22.91 -11.32
C LYS A 633 5.21 -22.21 -11.94
N LEU A 634 6.20 -22.99 -12.34
CA LEU A 634 7.41 -22.50 -12.96
C LEU A 634 7.22 -22.20 -14.46
N PHE A 635 7.86 -21.13 -14.91
CA PHE A 635 7.85 -20.69 -16.30
C PHE A 635 9.29 -20.50 -16.78
N THR A 636 9.59 -20.98 -17.99
CA THR A 636 10.94 -20.89 -18.62
C THR A 636 11.11 -19.77 -19.66
N PRO A 637 10.05 -19.14 -20.25
CA PRO A 637 10.26 -18.09 -21.23
C PRO A 637 10.98 -16.86 -20.66
N ILE A 638 12.06 -16.45 -21.34
CA ILE A 638 12.69 -15.14 -21.17
C ILE A 638 11.78 -14.08 -21.79
N LYS A 639 11.70 -12.93 -21.12
CA LYS A 639 10.85 -11.80 -21.48
C LYS A 639 11.69 -10.61 -21.91
N ASP A 640 11.15 -9.80 -22.80
CA ASP A 640 11.70 -8.48 -23.07
C ASP A 640 11.16 -7.44 -22.07
N SER A 641 11.60 -6.20 -22.20
CA SER A 641 11.16 -5.07 -21.36
C SER A 641 9.72 -4.61 -21.64
N SER A 642 9.01 -5.21 -22.60
CA SER A 642 7.58 -4.94 -22.82
C SER A 642 6.68 -5.77 -21.89
N PHE A 643 7.22 -6.81 -21.26
CA PHE A 643 6.54 -7.59 -20.23
C PHE A 643 6.67 -6.92 -18.86
N GLU A 644 5.62 -6.97 -18.04
CA GLU A 644 5.64 -6.45 -16.67
C GLU A 644 6.65 -7.25 -15.84
N PHE A 645 7.61 -6.56 -15.20
CA PHE A 645 8.71 -7.21 -14.46
C PHE A 645 9.52 -8.23 -15.29
N GLY A 646 9.74 -7.94 -16.58
CA GLY A 646 10.47 -8.82 -17.49
C GLY A 646 11.89 -9.15 -17.02
N GLU A 647 12.63 -8.19 -16.47
CA GLU A 647 13.99 -8.42 -15.97
C GLU A 647 14.02 -9.29 -14.71
N GLU A 648 13.08 -9.08 -13.78
CA GLU A 648 12.94 -9.91 -12.58
C GLU A 648 12.55 -11.34 -12.95
N ASN A 649 11.63 -11.51 -13.91
CA ASN A 649 11.31 -12.82 -14.47
C ASN A 649 12.58 -13.48 -15.03
N ASN A 650 13.38 -12.77 -15.83
CA ASN A 650 14.56 -13.35 -16.45
C ASN A 650 15.62 -13.77 -15.45
N ALA A 651 15.80 -12.99 -14.37
CA ALA A 651 16.67 -13.37 -13.27
C ALA A 651 16.19 -14.66 -12.60
N TRP A 652 14.89 -14.76 -12.29
CA TRP A 652 14.28 -15.96 -11.72
C TRP A 652 14.39 -17.18 -12.65
N VAL A 653 14.15 -16.99 -13.95
CA VAL A 653 14.25 -18.06 -14.96
C VAL A 653 15.68 -18.60 -15.01
N THR A 654 16.66 -17.69 -15.06
CA THR A 654 18.07 -18.01 -15.25
C THR A 654 18.65 -18.69 -14.02
N TRP A 655 18.47 -18.09 -12.84
CA TRP A 655 19.14 -18.55 -11.62
C TRP A 655 18.37 -19.62 -10.85
N VAL A 656 17.05 -19.71 -11.00
CA VAL A 656 16.20 -20.62 -10.20
C VAL A 656 15.50 -21.64 -11.08
N THR A 657 14.68 -21.20 -12.02
CA THR A 657 13.75 -22.10 -12.71
C THR A 657 14.47 -23.12 -13.60
N LYS A 658 15.41 -22.69 -14.44
CA LYS A 658 16.16 -23.60 -15.33
C LYS A 658 16.99 -24.63 -14.54
N PRO A 659 17.84 -24.23 -13.57
CA PRO A 659 18.58 -25.20 -12.75
C PRO A 659 17.67 -26.18 -12.00
N LEU A 660 16.55 -25.69 -11.44
CA LEU A 660 15.59 -26.53 -10.75
C LEU A 660 14.99 -27.58 -11.70
N LEU A 661 14.52 -27.17 -12.87
CA LEU A 661 13.91 -28.08 -13.86
C LEU A 661 14.91 -29.03 -14.55
N CYS A 662 16.21 -28.74 -14.45
CA CYS A 662 17.27 -29.64 -14.90
C CYS A 662 17.37 -30.88 -14.02
N TYR A 663 17.24 -30.74 -12.69
CA TYR A 663 17.33 -31.86 -11.74
C TYR A 663 15.97 -32.42 -11.29
N TYR A 664 14.90 -31.61 -11.39
CA TYR A 664 13.56 -31.97 -10.94
C TYR A 664 12.53 -31.89 -12.08
N GLN A 665 11.47 -32.68 -11.97
CA GLN A 665 10.36 -32.71 -12.93
C GLN A 665 9.01 -32.55 -12.26
N GLU A 666 8.04 -32.04 -13.02
CA GLU A 666 6.65 -31.95 -12.58
C GLU A 666 6.08 -33.34 -12.30
N ALA A 667 5.74 -33.60 -11.05
CA ALA A 667 4.91 -34.73 -10.65
C ALA A 667 3.43 -34.41 -10.84
N SER A 668 3.00 -33.21 -10.40
CA SER A 668 1.65 -32.72 -10.64
C SER A 668 1.55 -31.20 -10.49
N THR A 669 0.57 -30.59 -11.16
CA THR A 669 0.20 -29.18 -10.98
C THR A 669 -1.24 -29.07 -10.52
N GLN A 670 -1.47 -28.41 -9.38
CA GLN A 670 -2.79 -27.99 -8.92
C GLN A 670 -3.11 -26.62 -9.54
N LYS A 671 -3.67 -26.65 -10.75
CA LYS A 671 -3.86 -25.45 -11.60
C LYS A 671 -4.81 -24.44 -10.96
N GLU A 672 -5.78 -24.92 -10.19
CA GLU A 672 -6.80 -24.13 -9.51
C GLU A 672 -6.19 -23.19 -8.46
N VAL A 673 -5.10 -23.60 -7.82
CA VAL A 673 -4.45 -22.86 -6.73
C VAL A 673 -3.03 -22.40 -7.10
N GLY A 674 -2.58 -22.67 -8.33
CA GLY A 674 -1.29 -22.21 -8.85
C GLY A 674 -0.06 -22.92 -8.26
N VAL A 675 -0.21 -24.12 -7.69
CA VAL A 675 0.86 -24.87 -7.02
C VAL A 675 1.38 -26.01 -7.90
N GLN A 676 2.69 -26.17 -7.97
CA GLN A 676 3.38 -27.23 -8.68
C GLN A 676 4.19 -28.08 -7.70
N LEU A 677 4.09 -29.40 -7.86
CA LEU A 677 4.83 -30.40 -7.10
C LEU A 677 5.91 -31.00 -7.99
N LEU A 678 7.14 -30.99 -7.51
CA LEU A 678 8.32 -31.38 -8.27
C LEU A 678 9.06 -32.51 -7.55
N ILE A 679 9.46 -33.54 -8.29
CA ILE A 679 10.23 -34.69 -7.78
C ILE A 679 11.55 -34.82 -8.52
N PRO A 680 12.57 -35.49 -7.94
CA PRO A 680 13.83 -35.73 -8.61
C PRO A 680 13.66 -36.41 -9.98
N ARG A 681 14.48 -36.03 -10.94
CA ARG A 681 14.61 -36.74 -12.22
C ARG A 681 15.56 -37.93 -12.04
N GLU A 682 15.32 -38.99 -12.80
CA GLU A 682 16.31 -40.07 -12.90
C GLU A 682 17.58 -39.62 -13.64
N THR A 683 17.42 -38.74 -14.64
CA THR A 683 18.52 -38.19 -15.43
C THR A 683 18.36 -36.67 -15.58
N PRO A 684 19.42 -35.87 -15.35
CA PRO A 684 19.39 -34.44 -15.58
C PRO A 684 19.20 -34.09 -17.06
N VAL A 685 18.47 -33.02 -17.36
CA VAL A 685 18.16 -32.57 -18.74
C VAL A 685 18.41 -31.06 -18.87
N ASP A 686 19.02 -30.62 -19.97
CA ASP A 686 19.22 -29.19 -20.31
C ASP A 686 19.88 -28.34 -19.19
N CYS A 687 20.93 -28.89 -18.58
CA CYS A 687 21.63 -28.30 -17.43
C CYS A 687 22.65 -27.21 -17.79
N ASP A 688 22.22 -26.19 -18.53
CA ASP A 688 23.04 -24.99 -18.77
C ASP A 688 22.96 -24.07 -17.54
N LEU A 689 23.86 -24.32 -16.56
CA LEU A 689 23.94 -23.54 -15.33
C LEU A 689 24.64 -22.18 -15.57
N PRO A 690 24.15 -21.07 -14.97
CA PRO A 690 24.71 -19.72 -15.13
C PRO A 690 26.12 -19.51 -14.57
#